data_AF-A0AAJ3ULM4-F1
#
_entry.id   AF-A0AAJ3ULM4-F1
#
_cell.length_a   1.000
_cell.length_b   1.000
_cell.length_c   1.000
_cell.angle_alpha   90.00
_cell.angle_beta   90.00
_cell.angle_gamma   90.00
#
_symmetry.space_group_name_H-M   'P 1'
#
loop_
_entity.id
_entity.type
_entity.pdbx_description
1 polymer ?
#
loop_
_entity_poly.entity_id
_entity_poly.type
_entity_poly.pdbx_seq_one_letter_code
_entity_poly.pdbx_strand_id
1 'polypeptide(L)'
;MHGLVRSLINGNCGEFTEKFEYFLDSCPSFLHSVGKDHFFPAFFFGMFATAHDSGVANNDERIFFRFDNDPGSPGRGNLKVAILTTDGNNRRVVRCYTIADRENSYGSRFSQQEREQLEGILRDEELEWQEYKTFIWADNQGEDEEEEAVRCRIFQAGQGPFTGNHASYLTRRHSFQEITRTPGLQNNYLPDLMNQLESDDADDVHDTTEEVFQHIIGVYDRYSQALDFYGRESDYHGFVSGVLMHFRYRNVANIYLELFVGGGYADITSIVRGTQRLINSVPCVTELKAGRRADRNAGRALEQAGNYVNGCPVSSISIPTLSPRAVSAGVNFDFGNPGRLQLGVRAFLAKGSSLMERLFEPVEDEEIGENVRDYLLHPAFGVPAVPGIRNRGGVNARDRRIFLYTSGFAFASIAFAKGTVPIEGNRAIVDKHLFHYDGNAKMLDEQRYNTQVNIGDRALTMVLHVSRGRDQKEEVIVFHVRHVLANQLFPDNGLDLSRWPNAMVHEVVCNLTINRRTRGVNDNLGLTVNVETFDSPADYLLDRGNQPFQGELLRIGGVSNVHRAANVMMNTGWENEDPDSHERFYQAISNVLNPPQPNNAGLQSLAWVVNRDNAREAGFHAALHGLFYTCDNPARVVSEFQVGGGGKLDLVLSRAIGRMGGTHPIGTELKFAATEADVQNREEEADEQVEGYLQSRGFDRITDGDKMVFSYAVFNDQAPAPAQNVPNTLIAVSNVLRIKDNLGIDTVDDFPYR
;
A
#
# COMPACT_ATOMS: atom_id res chain seq x y z
N MET A 1 26.04 -3.79 12.95
CA MET A 1 25.87 -3.32 11.56
C MET A 1 25.98 -1.80 11.55
N HIS A 2 26.81 -1.22 10.68
CA HIS A 2 26.96 0.24 10.56
C HIS A 2 25.88 0.82 9.60
N GLY A 3 25.27 1.95 9.95
CA GLY A 3 24.21 2.59 9.14
C GLY A 3 24.72 3.23 7.84
N LEU A 4 23.82 3.59 6.92
CA LEU A 4 24.14 4.09 5.56
C LEU A 4 25.17 5.24 5.55
N VAL A 5 24.99 6.24 6.40
CA VAL A 5 25.93 7.39 6.50
C VAL A 5 27.26 7.02 7.13
N ARG A 6 27.33 5.97 7.95
CA ARG A 6 28.62 5.51 8.49
C ARG A 6 29.55 5.04 7.37
N SER A 7 29.01 4.36 6.34
CA SER A 7 29.79 3.96 5.17
C SER A 7 30.34 5.16 4.42
N LEU A 8 29.57 6.26 4.30
CA LEU A 8 30.07 7.53 3.76
C LEU A 8 31.14 8.17 4.67
N ILE A 9 30.93 8.25 5.99
CA ILE A 9 31.94 8.77 6.92
C ILE A 9 33.25 7.99 6.78
N ASN A 10 33.18 6.66 6.63
CA ASN A 10 34.33 5.77 6.46
C ASN A 10 34.97 5.83 5.06
N GLY A 11 34.33 6.46 4.07
CA GLY A 11 34.82 6.43 2.68
C GLY A 11 34.53 5.13 1.91
N ASN A 12 33.64 4.28 2.41
CA ASN A 12 33.29 2.99 1.82
C ASN A 12 32.12 3.13 0.83
N CYS A 13 32.40 3.59 -0.40
CA CYS A 13 31.37 3.73 -1.44
C CYS A 13 30.70 2.40 -1.81
N GLY A 14 31.43 1.28 -1.79
CA GLY A 14 30.87 -0.03 -2.20
C GLY A 14 29.73 -0.47 -1.29
N GLU A 15 29.98 -0.49 0.02
CA GLU A 15 28.97 -0.82 1.03
C GLU A 15 27.83 0.21 1.05
N PHE A 16 28.14 1.49 0.83
CA PHE A 16 27.12 2.53 0.71
C PHE A 16 26.18 2.28 -0.48
N THR A 17 26.73 2.05 -1.68
CA THR A 17 25.95 1.82 -2.90
C THR A 17 25.04 0.62 -2.73
N GLU A 18 25.58 -0.51 -2.26
CA GLU A 18 24.81 -1.74 -2.03
C GLU A 18 23.63 -1.53 -1.06
N LYS A 19 23.87 -0.87 0.08
CA LYS A 19 22.81 -0.58 1.08
C LYS A 19 21.78 0.41 0.55
N PHE A 20 22.22 1.40 -0.21
CA PHE A 20 21.34 2.43 -0.75
C PHE A 20 20.46 1.86 -1.87
N GLU A 21 21.03 1.11 -2.81
CA GLU A 21 20.29 0.38 -3.84
C GLU A 21 19.26 -0.56 -3.20
N TYR A 22 19.66 -1.32 -2.17
CA TYR A 22 18.73 -2.15 -1.42
C TYR A 22 17.56 -1.34 -0.82
N PHE A 23 17.84 -0.16 -0.27
CA PHE A 23 16.78 0.73 0.22
C PHE A 23 15.85 1.19 -0.91
N LEU A 24 16.40 1.63 -2.04
CA LEU A 24 15.64 2.08 -3.20
C LEU A 24 14.78 0.94 -3.79
N ASP A 25 15.32 -0.26 -3.92
CA ASP A 25 14.58 -1.43 -4.41
C ASP A 25 13.43 -1.83 -3.48
N SER A 26 13.54 -1.50 -2.19
CA SER A 26 12.46 -1.71 -1.22
C SER A 26 11.39 -0.61 -1.22
N CYS A 27 11.63 0.50 -1.92
CA CYS A 27 10.68 1.60 -2.01
C CYS A 27 9.52 1.21 -2.95
N PRO A 28 8.26 1.29 -2.46
CA PRO A 28 7.08 0.88 -3.21
C PRO A 28 6.86 1.66 -4.52
N SER A 29 7.14 2.97 -4.54
CA SER A 29 6.90 3.83 -5.69
C SER A 29 7.87 5.00 -5.73
N PHE A 30 8.49 5.24 -6.89
CA PHE A 30 9.28 6.44 -7.18
C PHE A 30 8.43 7.59 -7.77
N LEU A 31 7.14 7.35 -8.02
CA LEU A 31 6.26 8.25 -8.80
C LEU A 31 5.86 9.54 -8.06
N HIS A 32 6.18 9.68 -6.77
CA HIS A 32 5.71 10.79 -5.93
C HIS A 32 6.88 11.64 -5.43
N SER A 33 7.21 11.64 -4.15
CA SER A 33 8.19 12.59 -3.61
C SER A 33 9.64 12.19 -3.85
N VAL A 34 9.94 10.89 -3.85
CA VAL A 34 11.30 10.34 -4.05
C VAL A 34 11.86 10.70 -5.43
N GLY A 35 11.01 10.76 -6.46
CA GLY A 35 11.40 11.16 -7.83
C GLY A 35 11.36 12.66 -8.12
N LYS A 36 11.12 13.53 -7.12
CA LYS A 36 11.12 14.98 -7.30
C LYS A 36 12.50 15.56 -7.01
N ASP A 37 12.85 16.62 -7.74
CA ASP A 37 14.05 17.43 -7.49
C ASP A 37 14.18 17.75 -5.97
N HIS A 38 15.42 17.72 -5.48
CA HIS A 38 15.80 18.08 -4.10
C HIS A 38 15.45 17.10 -2.98
N PHE A 39 14.68 16.04 -3.26
CA PHE A 39 14.38 15.01 -2.26
C PHE A 39 15.66 14.41 -1.67
N PHE A 40 16.59 13.98 -2.52
CA PHE A 40 17.79 13.31 -2.05
C PHE A 40 18.81 14.24 -1.37
N PRO A 41 19.11 15.45 -1.88
CA PRO A 41 19.88 16.44 -1.13
C PRO A 41 19.32 16.66 0.29
N ALA A 42 18.00 16.78 0.45
CA ALA A 42 17.38 16.90 1.76
C ALA A 42 17.48 15.60 2.60
N PHE A 43 17.34 14.43 1.97
CA PHE A 43 17.50 13.11 2.58
C PHE A 43 18.89 12.88 3.16
N PHE A 44 19.94 13.13 2.38
CA PHE A 44 21.30 13.02 2.90
C PHE A 44 21.58 14.06 3.97
N PHE A 45 21.08 15.29 3.82
CA PHE A 45 21.20 16.29 4.86
C PHE A 45 20.56 15.84 6.17
N GLY A 46 19.33 15.29 6.14
CA GLY A 46 18.66 14.77 7.34
C GLY A 46 19.49 13.72 8.08
N MET A 47 20.13 12.81 7.34
CA MET A 47 21.05 11.84 7.93
C MET A 47 22.29 12.53 8.54
N PHE A 48 22.96 13.42 7.81
CA PHE A 48 24.16 14.08 8.34
C PHE A 48 23.85 14.98 9.54
N ALA A 49 22.77 15.76 9.48
CA ALA A 49 22.34 16.71 10.51
C ALA A 49 22.08 16.05 11.87
N THR A 50 21.75 14.76 11.86
CA THR A 50 21.48 13.95 13.06
C THR A 50 22.55 12.90 13.35
N ALA A 51 23.66 12.85 12.60
CA ALA A 51 24.66 11.79 12.72
C ALA A 51 25.31 11.70 14.11
N HIS A 52 25.55 12.82 14.79
CA HIS A 52 26.06 12.82 16.17
C HIS A 52 24.97 12.43 17.19
N ASP A 53 23.75 12.90 16.98
CA ASP A 53 22.61 12.66 17.88
C ASP A 53 22.15 11.19 17.79
N SER A 54 22.26 10.58 16.61
CA SER A 54 22.03 9.15 16.36
C SER A 54 23.19 8.26 16.79
N GLY A 55 24.32 8.83 17.22
CA GLY A 55 25.52 8.06 17.59
C GLY A 55 26.19 7.34 16.43
N VAL A 56 25.98 7.81 15.19
CA VAL A 56 26.64 7.28 13.98
C VAL A 56 28.00 7.95 13.75
N ALA A 57 28.10 9.24 14.05
CA ALA A 57 29.35 10.00 14.03
C ALA A 57 29.95 10.09 15.43
N ASN A 58 31.25 9.84 15.52
CA ASN A 58 32.03 9.96 16.75
C ASN A 58 32.25 11.43 17.11
N ASN A 59 32.66 11.70 18.35
CA ASN A 59 32.85 13.08 18.83
C ASN A 59 34.09 13.77 18.22
N ASP A 60 35.06 13.02 17.69
CA ASP A 60 36.27 13.51 17.04
C ASP A 60 36.10 13.71 15.51
N GLU A 61 34.99 13.23 14.96
CA GLU A 61 34.57 13.44 13.59
C GLU A 61 33.85 14.79 13.48
N ARG A 62 34.19 15.60 12.48
CA ARG A 62 33.55 16.91 12.25
C ARG A 62 32.91 16.92 10.89
N ILE A 63 31.64 17.29 10.82
CA ILE A 63 30.85 17.25 9.59
C ILE A 63 30.46 18.69 9.25
N PHE A 64 30.72 19.09 8.01
CA PHE A 64 30.35 20.40 7.47
C PHE A 64 29.44 20.21 6.27
N PHE A 65 28.48 21.10 6.08
CA PHE A 65 27.59 21.04 4.93
C PHE A 65 27.34 22.40 4.31
N ARG A 66 26.87 22.37 3.06
CA ARG A 66 26.34 23.51 2.34
C ARG A 66 25.39 23.06 1.24
N PHE A 67 24.28 23.77 1.05
CA PHE A 67 23.42 23.62 -0.12
C PHE A 67 23.87 24.57 -1.24
N ASP A 68 24.00 24.02 -2.45
CA ASP A 68 24.36 24.75 -3.67
C ASP A 68 23.19 24.71 -4.64
N ASN A 69 22.25 25.65 -4.47
CA ASN A 69 21.10 25.77 -5.36
C ASN A 69 21.47 26.50 -6.66
N ASP A 70 20.86 26.06 -7.75
CA ASP A 70 21.03 26.68 -9.07
C ASP A 70 20.39 28.08 -9.06
N PRO A 71 21.18 29.16 -9.22
CA PRO A 71 20.64 30.52 -9.23
C PRO A 71 19.60 30.76 -10.35
N GLY A 72 19.68 30.00 -11.45
CA GLY A 72 18.75 30.04 -12.56
C GLY A 72 17.52 29.14 -12.40
N SER A 73 17.55 28.23 -11.42
CA SER A 73 16.45 27.32 -11.12
C SER A 73 16.41 27.01 -9.61
N PRO A 74 15.82 27.89 -8.78
CA PRO A 74 15.82 27.75 -7.31
C PRO A 74 15.18 26.46 -6.78
N GLY A 75 14.51 25.69 -7.64
CA GLY A 75 14.01 24.35 -7.33
C GLY A 75 15.03 23.23 -7.55
N ARG A 76 16.26 23.53 -7.94
CA ARG A 76 17.33 22.56 -8.19
C ARG A 76 18.55 22.93 -7.39
N GLY A 77 19.26 21.91 -6.90
CA GLY A 77 20.42 22.15 -6.05
C GLY A 77 21.06 20.87 -5.56
N ASN A 78 22.31 21.00 -5.14
CA ASN A 78 23.12 19.91 -4.64
C ASN A 78 23.40 20.10 -3.15
N LEU A 79 23.67 19.00 -2.45
CA LEU A 79 24.23 19.03 -1.11
C LEU A 79 25.72 18.74 -1.19
N LYS A 80 26.55 19.63 -0.63
CA LYS A 80 27.96 19.38 -0.37
C LYS A 80 28.19 19.08 1.10
N VAL A 81 28.95 18.04 1.38
CA VAL A 81 29.33 17.63 2.74
C VAL A 81 30.83 17.41 2.81
N ALA A 82 31.50 17.98 3.79
CA ALA A 82 32.89 17.71 4.10
C ALA A 82 32.99 17.06 5.48
N ILE A 83 33.68 15.93 5.56
CA ILE A 83 33.78 15.13 6.79
C ILE A 83 35.25 15.00 7.15
N LEU A 84 35.65 15.58 8.28
CA LEU A 84 36.96 15.36 8.87
C LEU A 84 36.88 14.15 9.79
N THR A 85 37.70 13.15 9.49
CA THR A 85 37.75 11.86 10.20
C THR A 85 39.16 11.28 10.07
N THR A 86 39.32 10.05 10.51
CA THR A 86 40.59 9.32 10.50
C THR A 86 40.45 8.10 9.58
N ASP A 87 41.45 7.85 8.73
CA ASP A 87 41.49 6.66 7.87
C ASP A 87 41.96 5.40 8.64
N GLY A 88 41.97 4.24 7.96
CA GLY A 88 42.43 2.98 8.55
C GLY A 88 43.92 2.97 8.96
N ASN A 89 44.70 3.98 8.56
CA ASN A 89 46.11 4.15 8.90
C ASN A 89 46.34 5.24 9.95
N ASN A 90 45.28 5.68 10.63
CA ASN A 90 45.30 6.73 11.65
C ASN A 90 45.69 8.12 11.12
N ARG A 91 45.49 8.39 9.83
CA ARG A 91 45.74 9.70 9.20
C ARG A 91 44.47 10.53 9.15
N ARG A 92 44.61 11.83 9.34
CA ARG A 92 43.49 12.79 9.25
C ARG A 92 43.14 13.03 7.78
N VAL A 93 41.88 12.79 7.45
CA VAL A 93 41.38 12.90 6.08
C VAL A 93 40.08 13.69 6.07
N VAL A 94 39.96 14.58 5.07
CA VAL A 94 38.72 15.27 4.74
C VAL A 94 38.09 14.60 3.53
N ARG A 95 36.92 14.02 3.73
CA ARG A 95 36.10 13.40 2.68
C ARG A 95 35.02 14.38 2.25
N CYS A 96 35.09 14.82 1.00
CA CYS A 96 34.18 15.79 0.40
C CYS A 96 33.18 15.05 -0.51
N TYR A 97 31.91 15.03 -0.14
CA TYR A 97 30.81 14.42 -0.89
C TYR A 97 29.97 15.50 -1.56
N THR A 98 29.74 15.35 -2.86
CA THR A 98 28.66 16.07 -3.54
C THR A 98 27.52 15.11 -3.84
N ILE A 99 26.36 15.37 -3.27
CA ILE A 99 25.10 14.67 -3.58
C ILE A 99 24.34 15.54 -4.57
N ALA A 100 24.17 15.03 -5.78
CA ALA A 100 23.59 15.76 -6.89
C ALA A 100 22.50 14.93 -7.58
N ASP A 101 21.41 15.60 -7.95
CA ASP A 101 20.31 14.98 -8.71
C ASP A 101 20.70 14.68 -10.17
N ARG A 102 21.80 15.26 -10.69
CA ARG A 102 22.25 15.09 -12.09
C ARG A 102 23.77 15.10 -12.25
N GLU A 103 24.28 14.47 -13.33
CA GLU A 103 25.72 14.41 -13.59
C GLU A 103 26.38 15.80 -13.67
N ASN A 104 25.79 16.71 -14.42
CA ASN A 104 26.40 17.98 -14.79
C ASN A 104 25.71 19.22 -14.20
N SER A 105 25.08 19.11 -13.02
CA SER A 105 24.40 20.25 -12.37
C SER A 105 25.37 21.30 -11.81
N TYR A 106 24.87 22.54 -11.62
CA TYR A 106 25.59 23.62 -10.95
C TYR A 106 25.99 23.21 -9.52
N GLY A 107 27.25 23.42 -9.14
CA GLY A 107 27.77 23.01 -7.83
C GLY A 107 28.04 21.52 -7.69
N SER A 108 28.08 20.75 -8.78
CA SER A 108 28.21 19.29 -8.71
C SER A 108 29.64 18.80 -8.42
N ARG A 109 30.62 19.69 -8.28
CA ARG A 109 32.00 19.39 -7.85
C ARG A 109 32.45 20.41 -6.81
N PHE A 110 33.39 20.01 -5.96
CA PHE A 110 34.06 20.96 -5.09
C PHE A 110 35.00 21.86 -5.90
N SER A 111 35.20 23.09 -5.47
CA SER A 111 36.18 24.03 -6.05
C SER A 111 37.42 24.16 -5.17
N GLN A 112 38.53 24.62 -5.76
CA GLN A 112 39.74 24.92 -4.98
C GLN A 112 39.47 25.95 -3.88
N GLN A 113 38.66 26.98 -4.17
CA GLN A 113 38.31 28.01 -3.19
C GLN A 113 37.49 27.44 -2.02
N GLU A 114 36.63 26.44 -2.27
CA GLU A 114 35.87 25.75 -1.23
C GLU A 114 36.78 24.92 -0.32
N ARG A 115 37.78 24.26 -0.91
CA ARG A 115 38.82 23.57 -0.15
C ARG A 115 39.60 24.54 0.72
N GLU A 116 40.07 25.66 0.16
CA GLU A 116 40.80 26.70 0.92
C GLU A 116 39.95 27.27 2.07
N GLN A 117 38.64 27.42 1.87
CA GLN A 117 37.71 27.81 2.94
C GLN A 117 37.66 26.78 4.06
N LEU A 118 37.54 25.49 3.73
CA LEU A 118 37.53 24.40 4.70
C LEU A 118 38.87 24.28 5.43
N GLU A 119 39.99 24.39 4.73
CA GLU A 119 41.34 24.43 5.33
C GLU A 119 41.44 25.56 6.38
N GLY A 120 40.91 26.75 6.05
CA GLY A 120 40.85 27.87 6.99
C GLY A 120 39.98 27.63 8.23
N ILE A 121 38.93 26.82 8.11
CA ILE A 121 38.05 26.41 9.23
C ILE A 121 38.71 25.32 10.08
N LEU A 122 39.38 24.35 9.43
CA LEU A 122 39.95 23.18 10.07
C LEU A 122 41.28 23.45 10.77
N ARG A 123 42.11 24.36 10.24
CA ARG A 123 43.40 24.79 10.81
C ARG A 123 44.38 23.64 11.16
N ASP A 124 44.33 22.53 10.42
CA ASP A 124 45.20 21.35 10.60
C ASP A 124 46.39 21.41 9.61
N GLU A 125 47.59 21.02 10.07
CA GLU A 125 48.85 21.22 9.31
C GLU A 125 49.11 20.15 8.23
N GLU A 126 48.48 18.97 8.28
CA GLU A 126 48.62 17.93 7.26
C GLU A 126 47.32 17.12 7.12
N LEU A 127 46.49 17.48 6.13
CA LEU A 127 45.22 16.82 5.83
C LEU A 127 45.27 16.13 4.47
N GLU A 128 44.88 14.86 4.44
CA GLU A 128 44.56 14.16 3.19
C GLU A 128 43.17 14.57 2.69
N TRP A 129 42.97 14.63 1.38
CA TRP A 129 41.70 15.06 0.78
C TRP A 129 41.18 14.02 -0.20
N GLN A 130 39.90 13.69 -0.06
CA GLN A 130 39.20 12.75 -0.93
C GLN A 130 37.92 13.41 -1.44
N GLU A 131 37.67 13.36 -2.75
CA GLU A 131 36.44 13.89 -3.36
C GLU A 131 35.59 12.73 -3.88
N TYR A 132 34.32 12.76 -3.52
CA TYR A 132 33.31 11.77 -3.83
C TYR A 132 32.10 12.46 -4.45
N LYS A 133 31.40 11.74 -5.32
CA LYS A 133 30.14 12.22 -5.88
C LYS A 133 29.12 11.12 -5.95
N THR A 134 27.92 11.46 -5.51
CA THR A 134 26.75 10.57 -5.48
C THR A 134 25.70 11.15 -6.43
N PHE A 135 25.32 10.35 -7.43
CA PHE A 135 24.25 10.65 -8.37
C PHE A 135 23.00 9.86 -8.05
N ILE A 136 21.83 10.46 -8.21
CA ILE A 136 20.57 9.82 -7.81
C ILE A 136 19.49 10.11 -8.85
N TRP A 137 18.82 9.05 -9.31
CA TRP A 137 17.89 9.05 -10.44
C TRP A 137 16.58 9.80 -10.15
N ALA A 138 16.04 10.49 -11.17
CA ALA A 138 14.68 11.02 -11.18
C ALA A 138 14.03 10.74 -12.54
N ASP A 139 12.97 9.93 -12.52
CA ASP A 139 12.30 9.26 -13.65
C ASP A 139 11.53 10.17 -14.64
N ASN A 140 11.89 11.46 -14.77
CA ASN A 140 11.11 12.44 -15.54
C ASN A 140 11.93 13.31 -16.51
N GLN A 141 12.92 12.76 -17.20
CA GLN A 141 13.55 13.40 -18.37
C GLN A 141 13.61 12.37 -19.51
N GLY A 142 13.09 12.73 -20.68
CA GLY A 142 12.82 11.80 -21.77
C GLY A 142 14.04 11.23 -22.51
N GLU A 143 13.77 10.12 -23.20
CA GLU A 143 14.38 9.52 -24.41
C GLU A 143 15.91 9.30 -24.52
N ASP A 144 16.77 9.80 -23.64
CA ASP A 144 18.20 9.46 -23.67
C ASP A 144 18.51 8.25 -22.74
N GLU A 145 18.32 7.04 -23.28
CA GLU A 145 18.39 5.72 -22.61
C GLU A 145 19.80 5.27 -22.14
N GLU A 146 20.83 6.14 -22.07
CA GLU A 146 22.23 5.70 -21.86
C GLU A 146 22.87 6.06 -20.49
N GLU A 147 22.22 6.80 -19.58
CA GLU A 147 22.82 7.16 -18.29
C GLU A 147 22.43 6.20 -17.14
N GLU A 148 23.32 5.25 -16.78
CA GLU A 148 23.09 4.29 -15.68
C GLU A 148 22.89 4.95 -14.29
N ALA A 149 21.93 4.37 -13.54
CA ALA A 149 21.47 4.74 -12.20
C ALA A 149 22.56 4.66 -11.09
N VAL A 150 22.35 5.47 -10.04
CA VAL A 150 23.06 5.54 -8.74
C VAL A 150 24.55 5.20 -8.74
N ARG A 151 25.42 6.22 -8.67
CA ARG A 151 26.87 5.99 -8.54
C ARG A 151 27.49 6.83 -7.44
N CYS A 152 28.08 6.18 -6.43
CA CYS A 152 29.10 6.77 -5.55
C CYS A 152 30.46 6.61 -6.24
N ARG A 153 30.95 7.66 -6.90
CA ARG A 153 32.26 7.66 -7.57
C ARG A 153 33.30 8.37 -6.72
N ILE A 154 34.50 7.80 -6.66
CA ILE A 154 35.69 8.41 -6.06
C ILE A 154 36.50 9.09 -7.16
N PHE A 155 36.86 10.36 -6.98
CA PHE A 155 37.78 11.04 -7.88
C PHE A 155 39.22 10.90 -7.38
N GLN A 156 40.08 10.33 -8.22
CA GLN A 156 41.50 10.17 -7.91
C GLN A 156 42.25 11.50 -8.05
N ALA A 157 43.26 11.73 -7.21
CA ALA A 157 44.05 12.97 -7.17
C ALA A 157 44.70 13.35 -8.52
N GLY A 158 44.93 12.38 -9.43
CA GLY A 158 45.50 12.59 -10.77
C GLY A 158 44.50 12.92 -11.88
N GLN A 159 43.19 12.86 -11.63
CA GLN A 159 42.13 13.26 -12.59
C GLN A 159 41.63 14.69 -12.36
N GLY A 160 42.27 15.44 -11.45
CA GLY A 160 41.89 16.79 -11.04
C GLY A 160 40.77 16.79 -9.99
N PRO A 161 41.07 16.53 -8.70
CA PRO A 161 40.16 16.92 -7.64
C PRO A 161 40.08 18.45 -7.62
N PHE A 162 38.90 19.02 -7.39
CA PHE A 162 38.70 20.47 -7.28
C PHE A 162 38.90 21.34 -8.56
N THR A 163 38.95 20.74 -9.76
CA THR A 163 39.20 21.45 -11.04
C THR A 163 37.98 21.56 -11.97
N GLY A 164 36.77 21.30 -11.48
CA GLY A 164 35.58 21.18 -12.33
C GLY A 164 34.98 22.51 -12.81
N ASN A 165 34.59 22.58 -14.09
CA ASN A 165 33.87 23.71 -14.70
C ASN A 165 32.43 23.91 -14.13
N HIS A 166 31.97 23.01 -13.25
CA HIS A 166 30.64 23.00 -12.66
C HIS A 166 30.66 23.38 -11.16
N ALA A 167 31.72 24.04 -10.69
CA ALA A 167 31.80 24.58 -9.35
C ALA A 167 30.78 25.71 -9.11
N SER A 168 30.23 25.77 -7.90
CA SER A 168 29.38 26.87 -7.46
C SER A 168 30.22 28.09 -7.07
N TYR A 169 29.71 29.29 -7.33
CA TYR A 169 30.33 30.53 -6.86
C TYR A 169 30.18 30.71 -5.35
N LEU A 170 31.30 30.92 -4.66
CA LEU A 170 31.32 31.28 -3.24
C LEU A 170 30.78 32.70 -3.05
N THR A 171 29.78 32.83 -2.18
CA THR A 171 29.27 34.12 -1.71
C THR A 171 29.33 34.14 -0.19
N ARG A 172 29.47 35.32 0.44
CA ARG A 172 29.55 35.46 1.90
C ARG A 172 28.35 34.90 2.67
N ARG A 173 27.22 34.65 2.00
CA ARG A 173 26.00 34.07 2.59
C ARG A 173 25.97 32.54 2.55
N HIS A 174 26.86 31.89 1.82
CA HIS A 174 26.87 30.44 1.60
C HIS A 174 28.24 29.85 2.00
N SER A 175 28.59 29.95 3.28
CA SER A 175 29.75 29.25 3.86
C SER A 175 29.35 27.87 4.38
N PHE A 176 30.31 26.95 4.43
CA PHE A 176 30.12 25.69 5.12
C PHE A 176 29.72 25.90 6.59
N GLN A 177 28.70 25.18 7.03
CA GLN A 177 28.26 25.16 8.42
C GLN A 177 28.61 23.82 9.06
N GLU A 178 29.07 23.86 10.30
CA GLU A 178 29.40 22.65 11.07
C GLU A 178 28.12 22.06 11.68
N ILE A 179 27.94 20.76 11.48
CA ILE A 179 26.93 19.98 12.16
C ILE A 179 27.46 19.60 13.55
N THR A 180 26.70 19.96 14.57
CA THR A 180 27.06 19.70 15.96
C THR A 180 25.95 18.91 16.66
N ARG A 181 26.36 18.09 17.65
CA ARG A 181 25.43 17.41 18.57
C ARG A 181 24.48 18.44 19.18
N THR A 182 23.21 18.08 19.32
CA THR A 182 22.23 18.94 19.98
C THR A 182 22.69 19.26 21.42
N PRO A 183 22.83 20.56 21.77
CA PRO A 183 23.26 20.96 23.10
C PRO A 183 22.35 20.39 24.19
N GLY A 184 22.96 19.81 25.23
CA GLY A 184 22.23 19.28 26.38
C GLY A 184 21.66 17.87 26.21
N LEU A 185 21.73 17.27 25.02
CA LEU A 185 21.35 15.86 24.86
C LEU A 185 22.44 14.93 25.36
N GLN A 186 22.01 13.86 26.04
CA GLN A 186 22.87 12.75 26.41
C GLN A 186 23.33 11.98 25.17
N ASN A 187 24.45 11.27 25.29
CA ASN A 187 24.84 10.31 24.26
C ASN A 187 23.73 9.26 24.09
N ASN A 188 23.46 8.86 22.85
CA ASN A 188 22.43 7.87 22.47
C ASN A 188 20.97 8.28 22.74
N TYR A 189 20.68 9.54 23.06
CA TYR A 189 19.31 10.01 23.27
C TYR A 189 18.34 9.61 22.14
N LEU A 190 18.67 9.93 20.88
CA LEU A 190 17.76 9.64 19.75
C LEU A 190 17.65 8.13 19.46
N PRO A 191 18.72 7.32 19.50
CA PRO A 191 18.61 5.86 19.48
C PRO A 191 17.72 5.28 20.58
N ASP A 192 17.83 5.79 21.80
CA ASP A 192 17.05 5.33 22.96
C ASP A 192 15.56 5.66 22.77
N LEU A 193 15.22 6.85 22.25
CA LEU A 193 13.84 7.17 21.85
C LEU A 193 13.33 6.22 20.76
N MET A 194 14.13 5.98 19.74
CA MET A 194 13.72 5.09 18.65
C MET A 194 13.51 3.64 19.12
N ASN A 195 14.23 3.19 20.15
CA ASN A 195 14.02 1.87 20.75
C ASN A 195 12.72 1.81 21.58
N GLN A 196 12.29 2.91 22.20
CA GLN A 196 11.03 2.97 22.94
C GLN A 196 9.79 2.82 22.05
N LEU A 197 9.94 3.03 20.74
CA LEU A 197 8.90 2.72 19.75
C LEU A 197 8.66 1.21 19.56
N GLU A 198 9.51 0.33 20.09
CA GLU A 198 9.25 -1.11 20.20
C GLU A 198 8.17 -1.34 21.28
N SER A 199 6.90 -1.08 20.94
CA SER A 199 5.78 -1.27 21.85
C SER A 199 4.50 -1.67 21.12
N ASP A 200 3.65 -2.45 21.80
CA ASP A 200 2.29 -2.77 21.40
C ASP A 200 1.24 -1.83 22.02
N ASP A 201 1.66 -0.94 22.92
CA ASP A 201 0.85 0.15 23.47
C ASP A 201 0.88 1.37 22.55
N ALA A 202 -0.28 1.71 21.98
CA ALA A 202 -0.38 2.81 21.03
C ALA A 202 -0.21 4.19 21.67
N ASP A 203 -0.45 4.33 22.97
CA ASP A 203 -0.31 5.60 23.68
C ASP A 203 1.18 5.85 24.00
N ASP A 204 1.93 4.81 24.38
CA ASP A 204 3.40 4.90 24.51
C ASP A 204 4.09 5.24 23.18
N VAL A 205 3.67 4.59 22.10
CA VAL A 205 4.19 4.89 20.75
C VAL A 205 3.80 6.30 20.32
N HIS A 206 2.61 6.78 20.68
CA HIS A 206 2.17 8.15 20.39
C HIS A 206 3.10 9.18 21.04
N ASP A 207 3.32 9.06 22.35
CA ASP A 207 4.12 10.01 23.12
C ASP A 207 5.58 9.98 22.66
N THR A 208 6.14 8.79 22.45
CA THR A 208 7.50 8.63 21.93
C THR A 208 7.65 9.19 20.51
N THR A 209 6.64 9.00 19.65
CA THR A 209 6.65 9.55 18.28
C THR A 209 6.61 11.08 18.32
N GLU A 210 5.84 11.67 19.25
CA GLU A 210 5.85 13.11 19.45
C GLU A 210 7.25 13.62 19.82
N GLU A 211 7.94 12.98 20.75
CA GLU A 211 9.31 13.34 21.15
C GLU A 211 10.32 13.23 19.99
N VAL A 212 10.21 12.18 19.19
CA VAL A 212 11.06 11.99 17.99
C VAL A 212 10.82 13.13 16.98
N PHE A 213 9.57 13.46 16.65
CA PHE A 213 9.29 14.54 15.70
C PHE A 213 9.63 15.92 16.25
N GLN A 214 9.44 16.17 17.55
CA GLN A 214 9.89 17.41 18.19
C GLN A 214 11.41 17.56 18.09
N HIS A 215 12.17 16.47 18.27
CA HIS A 215 13.61 16.48 18.05
C HIS A 215 13.97 16.82 16.60
N ILE A 216 13.32 16.16 15.62
CA ILE A 216 13.53 16.42 14.18
C ILE A 216 13.24 17.90 13.84
N ILE A 217 12.16 18.45 14.39
CA ILE A 217 11.80 19.88 14.24
C ILE A 217 12.89 20.78 14.83
N GLY A 218 13.42 20.45 16.01
CA GLY A 218 14.51 21.21 16.63
C GLY A 218 15.79 21.21 15.80
N VAL A 219 16.10 20.10 15.14
CA VAL A 219 17.23 19.99 14.20
C VAL A 219 16.98 20.85 12.95
N TYR A 220 15.77 20.79 12.39
CA TYR A 220 15.38 21.65 11.27
C TYR A 220 15.54 23.14 11.62
N ASP A 221 14.99 23.57 12.76
CA ASP A 221 15.04 24.98 13.18
C ASP A 221 16.47 25.48 13.36
N ARG A 222 17.37 24.65 13.91
CA ARG A 222 18.80 24.98 14.09
C ARG A 222 19.47 25.36 12.79
N TYR A 223 19.20 24.61 11.73
CA TYR A 223 19.86 24.80 10.44
C TYR A 223 19.00 25.60 9.46
N SER A 224 17.77 26.00 9.82
CA SER A 224 16.78 26.62 8.92
C SER A 224 17.27 27.81 8.10
N GLN A 225 18.27 28.57 8.56
CA GLN A 225 18.87 29.68 7.81
C GLN A 225 19.84 29.21 6.72
N ALA A 226 20.36 28.00 6.84
CA ALA A 226 21.24 27.31 5.91
C ALA A 226 20.49 26.37 4.97
N LEU A 227 19.29 25.94 5.39
CA LEU A 227 18.39 25.14 4.56
C LEU A 227 17.77 26.03 3.48
N ASP A 228 17.72 25.50 2.28
CA ASP A 228 17.12 26.19 1.14
C ASP A 228 15.89 25.41 0.63
N PHE A 229 15.02 25.03 1.57
CA PHE A 229 13.90 24.10 1.35
C PHE A 229 12.63 24.76 0.76
N TYR A 230 12.61 26.09 0.58
CA TYR A 230 11.56 26.89 -0.08
C TYR A 230 10.08 26.48 0.16
N GLY A 231 9.73 25.83 1.28
CA GLY A 231 8.39 25.31 1.53
C GLY A 231 7.94 24.24 0.52
N ARG A 232 8.86 23.37 0.06
CA ARG A 232 8.54 22.24 -0.81
C ARG A 232 8.36 20.95 -0.03
N GLU A 233 7.38 20.17 -0.45
CA GLU A 233 7.04 18.90 0.18
C GLU A 233 8.13 17.84 0.00
N SER A 234 8.81 17.82 -1.15
CA SER A 234 9.94 16.89 -1.40
C SER A 234 11.12 17.13 -0.48
N ASP A 235 11.42 18.39 -0.12
CA ASP A 235 12.49 18.73 0.82
C ASP A 235 12.16 18.21 2.23
N TYR A 236 10.93 18.44 2.71
CA TYR A 236 10.50 17.98 4.03
C TYR A 236 10.42 16.46 4.11
N HIS A 237 9.89 15.83 3.08
CA HIS A 237 9.86 14.38 2.98
C HIS A 237 11.29 13.82 2.98
N GLY A 238 12.17 14.32 2.10
CA GLY A 238 13.58 13.94 2.08
C GLY A 238 14.23 14.06 3.45
N PHE A 239 14.16 15.24 4.06
CA PHE A 239 14.77 15.52 5.37
C PHE A 239 14.31 14.55 6.47
N VAL A 240 13.00 14.34 6.64
CA VAL A 240 12.46 13.44 7.68
C VAL A 240 12.87 11.99 7.40
N SER A 241 12.73 11.53 6.16
CA SER A 241 13.15 10.19 5.75
C SER A 241 14.63 9.96 6.02
N GLY A 242 15.46 10.96 5.72
CA GLY A 242 16.88 10.95 6.03
C GLY A 242 17.16 10.71 7.51
N VAL A 243 16.54 11.47 8.41
CA VAL A 243 16.73 11.27 9.86
C VAL A 243 16.37 9.84 10.28
N LEU A 244 15.23 9.32 9.80
CA LEU A 244 14.74 8.00 10.19
C LEU A 244 15.67 6.88 9.68
N MET A 245 16.33 7.06 8.53
CA MET A 245 17.16 6.03 7.92
C MET A 245 18.37 5.58 8.74
N HIS A 246 18.78 6.35 9.75
CA HIS A 246 19.77 5.88 10.74
C HIS A 246 19.35 4.59 11.45
N PHE A 247 18.04 4.42 11.65
CA PHE A 247 17.50 3.37 12.52
C PHE A 247 17.12 2.11 11.76
N ARG A 248 16.97 2.20 10.42
CA ARG A 248 16.59 1.06 9.58
C ARG A 248 17.49 -0.16 9.79
N TYR A 249 18.80 0.08 9.84
CA TYR A 249 19.82 -0.97 9.97
C TYR A 249 20.23 -1.26 11.42
N ARG A 250 19.72 -0.51 12.41
CA ARG A 250 20.18 -0.58 13.81
C ARG A 250 19.11 -1.06 14.79
N ASN A 251 17.86 -0.68 14.60
CA ASN A 251 16.79 -0.86 15.59
C ASN A 251 15.69 -1.83 15.12
N VAL A 252 15.94 -2.63 14.08
CA VAL A 252 14.91 -3.43 13.38
C VAL A 252 13.70 -2.55 13.03
N ALA A 253 14.00 -1.30 12.66
CA ALA A 253 13.02 -0.32 12.25
C ALA A 253 12.78 -0.51 10.74
N ASN A 254 11.53 -0.68 10.37
CA ASN A 254 11.12 -0.70 8.98
C ASN A 254 10.58 0.68 8.62
N ILE A 255 11.17 1.31 7.60
CA ILE A 255 10.81 2.66 7.14
C ILE A 255 10.52 2.57 5.65
N TYR A 256 9.29 2.90 5.29
CA TYR A 256 8.77 2.83 3.94
C TYR A 256 8.31 4.20 3.49
N LEU A 257 8.74 4.60 2.30
CA LEU A 257 8.35 5.87 1.69
C LEU A 257 7.22 5.62 0.70
N GLU A 258 6.20 6.46 0.68
CA GLU A 258 5.10 6.38 -0.29
C GLU A 258 4.43 4.99 -0.28
N LEU A 259 4.18 4.44 0.92
CA LEU A 259 3.54 3.14 1.06
C LEU A 259 2.03 3.27 0.93
N PHE A 260 1.41 2.43 0.12
CA PHE A 260 -0.04 2.37 0.02
C PHE A 260 -0.65 1.80 1.32
N VAL A 261 -1.42 2.62 2.02
CA VAL A 261 -2.14 2.25 3.26
C VAL A 261 -3.61 2.60 3.08
N GLY A 262 -4.49 1.60 3.06
CA GLY A 262 -5.93 1.78 2.92
C GLY A 262 -6.30 2.47 1.61
N GLY A 263 -6.50 3.80 1.65
CA GLY A 263 -7.01 4.61 0.54
C GLY A 263 -6.02 5.56 -0.14
N GLY A 264 -4.73 5.50 0.20
CA GLY A 264 -3.72 6.37 -0.41
C GLY A 264 -2.28 5.99 -0.09
N TYR A 265 -1.35 6.67 -0.77
CA TYR A 265 0.08 6.58 -0.47
C TYR A 265 0.37 7.51 0.71
N ALA A 266 0.80 6.93 1.83
CA ALA A 266 1.30 7.66 2.97
C ALA A 266 2.75 8.06 2.71
N ASP A 267 3.11 9.32 2.99
CA ASP A 267 4.47 9.82 2.73
C ASP A 267 5.51 8.93 3.41
N ILE A 268 5.35 8.66 4.71
CA ILE A 268 6.25 7.77 5.47
C ILE A 268 5.42 6.83 6.33
N THR A 269 5.63 5.52 6.17
CA THR A 269 5.15 4.51 7.12
C THR A 269 6.34 3.89 7.83
N SER A 270 6.31 3.85 9.16
CA SER A 270 7.38 3.28 9.96
C SER A 270 6.85 2.33 11.02
N ILE A 271 7.66 1.33 11.39
CA ILE A 271 7.36 0.41 12.48
C ILE A 271 8.67 -0.05 13.11
N VAL A 272 8.77 0.03 14.43
CA VAL A 272 9.90 -0.49 15.20
C VAL A 272 9.44 -1.75 15.90
N ARG A 273 10.03 -2.88 15.54
CA ARG A 273 9.67 -4.19 16.14
C ARG A 273 10.75 -4.74 17.08
N GLY A 274 11.87 -4.02 17.14
CA GLY A 274 13.08 -4.36 17.86
C GLY A 274 13.59 -5.77 17.62
N THR A 275 14.50 -6.21 18.50
CA THR A 275 15.24 -7.46 18.32
C THR A 275 14.35 -8.69 18.44
N GLN A 276 13.27 -8.59 19.23
CA GLN A 276 12.28 -9.65 19.39
C GLN A 276 11.29 -9.74 18.22
N ARG A 277 11.30 -8.75 17.32
CA ARG A 277 10.38 -8.64 16.18
C ARG A 277 8.91 -8.75 16.61
N LEU A 278 8.52 -7.96 17.61
CA LEU A 278 7.17 -7.98 18.17
C LEU A 278 6.11 -7.87 17.06
N ILE A 279 5.22 -8.85 17.00
CA ILE A 279 4.23 -9.00 15.92
C ILE A 279 3.09 -7.98 16.00
N ASN A 280 2.88 -7.39 17.17
CA ASN A 280 1.84 -6.42 17.49
C ASN A 280 2.40 -5.01 17.70
N SER A 281 3.64 -4.75 17.26
CA SER A 281 4.21 -3.40 17.33
C SER A 281 3.33 -2.39 16.60
N VAL A 282 3.11 -1.24 17.23
CA VAL A 282 2.24 -0.20 16.67
C VAL A 282 2.99 0.57 15.57
N PRO A 283 2.49 0.59 14.33
CA PRO A 283 3.10 1.37 13.27
C PRO A 283 2.76 2.86 13.39
N CYS A 284 3.61 3.71 12.81
CA CYS A 284 3.35 5.13 12.60
C CYS A 284 3.14 5.42 11.11
N VAL A 285 2.04 6.10 10.78
CA VAL A 285 1.68 6.57 9.44
C VAL A 285 1.76 8.09 9.41
N THR A 286 2.70 8.63 8.65
CA THR A 286 3.04 10.05 8.62
C THR A 286 2.68 10.66 7.28
N GLU A 287 2.02 11.82 7.34
CA GLU A 287 1.78 12.69 6.19
C GLU A 287 2.48 14.04 6.41
N LEU A 288 3.14 14.52 5.37
CA LEU A 288 3.85 15.79 5.33
C LEU A 288 3.10 16.77 4.43
N LYS A 289 3.13 18.05 4.82
CA LYS A 289 2.64 19.15 3.99
C LYS A 289 3.66 20.27 3.96
N ALA A 290 3.58 21.07 2.89
CA ALA A 290 4.43 22.23 2.72
C ALA A 290 3.68 23.47 2.23
N GLY A 291 4.20 24.63 2.60
CA GLY A 291 3.63 25.95 2.39
C GLY A 291 2.69 26.39 3.53
N ARG A 292 2.43 27.71 3.58
CA ARG A 292 1.63 28.37 4.63
C ARG A 292 0.14 28.53 4.31
N ARG A 293 -0.39 27.77 3.35
CA ARG A 293 -1.83 27.81 3.05
C ARG A 293 -2.60 27.13 4.17
N ALA A 294 -3.77 27.67 4.54
CA ALA A 294 -4.56 27.18 5.67
C ALA A 294 -5.01 25.72 5.52
N ASP A 295 -5.14 25.23 4.28
CA ASP A 295 -5.47 23.84 3.94
C ASP A 295 -4.28 22.88 3.98
N ARG A 296 -3.09 23.35 4.40
CA ARG A 296 -1.84 22.57 4.41
C ARG A 296 -1.19 22.46 5.79
N ASN A 297 -1.89 22.76 6.88
CA ASN A 297 -1.32 22.63 8.23
C ASN A 297 -1.21 21.16 8.69
N ALA A 298 -0.50 20.94 9.81
CA ALA A 298 -0.33 19.61 10.40
C ALA A 298 -1.66 18.89 10.71
N GLY A 299 -2.71 19.60 11.09
CA GLY A 299 -4.03 18.99 11.34
C GLY A 299 -4.67 18.40 10.08
N ARG A 300 -4.51 19.05 8.92
CA ARG A 300 -4.96 18.49 7.62
C ARG A 300 -4.13 17.29 7.20
N ALA A 301 -2.83 17.32 7.47
CA ALA A 301 -1.95 16.18 7.25
C ALA A 301 -2.36 14.99 8.14
N LEU A 302 -2.62 15.23 9.43
CA LEU A 302 -3.10 14.23 10.39
C LEU A 302 -4.45 13.64 9.97
N GLU A 303 -5.40 14.48 9.52
CA GLU A 303 -6.69 14.02 8.99
C GLU A 303 -6.49 13.07 7.80
N GLN A 304 -5.57 13.40 6.89
CA GLN A 304 -5.25 12.57 5.74
C GLN A 304 -4.60 11.23 6.16
N ALA A 305 -3.57 11.27 7.00
CA ALA A 305 -2.94 10.06 7.55
C ALA A 305 -3.94 9.18 8.31
N GLY A 306 -4.82 9.78 9.11
CA GLY A 306 -5.84 9.05 9.86
C GLY A 306 -6.90 8.42 8.97
N ASN A 307 -7.29 9.07 7.87
CA ASN A 307 -8.20 8.49 6.88
C ASN A 307 -7.59 7.27 6.18
N TYR A 308 -6.27 7.23 5.99
CA TYR A 308 -5.59 6.03 5.47
C TYR A 308 -5.71 4.85 6.43
N VAL A 309 -5.44 5.07 7.72
CA VAL A 309 -5.55 4.04 8.77
C VAL A 309 -6.99 3.56 8.93
N ASN A 310 -7.94 4.49 9.11
CA ASN A 310 -9.36 4.17 9.31
C ASN A 310 -9.99 3.43 8.11
N GLY A 311 -9.43 3.57 6.90
CA GLY A 311 -9.88 2.88 5.69
C GLY A 311 -9.09 1.61 5.36
N CYS A 312 -8.17 1.19 6.24
CA CYS A 312 -7.27 0.06 6.02
C CYS A 312 -7.57 -1.08 7.00
N PRO A 313 -7.93 -2.27 6.52
CA PRO A 313 -7.93 -3.46 7.34
C PRO A 313 -6.53 -3.82 7.81
N VAL A 314 -6.39 -4.23 9.08
CA VAL A 314 -5.11 -4.72 9.61
C VAL A 314 -4.57 -5.92 8.81
N SER A 315 -5.47 -6.70 8.20
CA SER A 315 -5.12 -7.83 7.33
C SER A 315 -4.60 -7.40 5.95
N SER A 316 -4.73 -6.13 5.58
CA SER A 316 -4.41 -5.64 4.23
C SER A 316 -3.25 -4.64 4.23
N ILE A 317 -2.65 -4.36 5.40
CA ILE A 317 -1.45 -3.56 5.47
C ILE A 317 -0.22 -4.35 4.99
N SER A 318 0.60 -3.70 4.17
CA SER A 318 1.81 -4.27 3.55
C SER A 318 3.05 -4.20 4.45
N ILE A 319 2.85 -4.19 5.79
CA ILE A 319 3.90 -4.21 6.81
C ILE A 319 3.64 -5.33 7.83
N PRO A 320 4.66 -5.85 8.53
CA PRO A 320 4.52 -7.07 9.30
C PRO A 320 4.00 -6.81 10.73
N THR A 321 2.78 -6.30 10.87
CA THR A 321 2.10 -6.06 12.16
C THR A 321 0.70 -6.65 12.25
N LEU A 322 0.29 -7.02 13.47
CA LEU A 322 -1.06 -7.40 13.86
C LEU A 322 -1.66 -6.38 14.83
N SER A 323 -0.99 -5.25 15.05
CA SER A 323 -1.55 -4.19 15.90
C SER A 323 -2.87 -3.69 15.31
N PRO A 324 -3.97 -3.63 16.09
CA PRO A 324 -5.23 -3.09 15.62
C PRO A 324 -5.21 -1.56 15.53
N ARG A 325 -4.13 -0.91 15.99
CA ARG A 325 -4.00 0.55 16.06
C ARG A 325 -2.75 1.01 15.32
N ALA A 326 -2.75 2.26 14.91
CA ALA A 326 -1.57 2.99 14.43
C ALA A 326 -1.54 4.39 15.01
N VAL A 327 -0.34 4.94 15.13
CA VAL A 327 -0.15 6.38 15.36
C VAL A 327 -0.18 7.08 14.00
N SER A 328 -1.05 8.06 13.83
CA SER A 328 -1.04 8.94 12.67
C SER A 328 -0.33 10.24 13.04
N ALA A 329 0.56 10.72 12.18
CA ALA A 329 1.30 11.96 12.38
C ALA A 329 1.11 12.89 11.18
N GLY A 330 0.83 14.16 11.46
CA GLY A 330 0.78 15.23 10.48
C GLY A 330 1.88 16.25 10.76
N VAL A 331 2.70 16.55 9.75
CA VAL A 331 3.87 17.44 9.91
C VAL A 331 3.88 18.54 8.84
N ASN A 332 4.13 19.78 9.25
CA ASN A 332 4.45 20.89 8.35
C ASN A 332 5.40 21.91 9.00
N PHE A 333 6.64 21.98 8.51
CA PHE A 333 7.70 22.83 9.06
C PHE A 333 7.46 24.34 8.88
N ASP A 334 6.58 24.76 7.96
CA ASP A 334 6.32 26.18 7.64
C ASP A 334 5.45 26.93 8.66
N PHE A 335 4.78 26.20 9.57
CA PHE A 335 3.95 26.75 10.65
C PHE A 335 4.69 26.75 11.99
N GLY A 336 4.19 27.49 12.97
CA GLY A 336 4.55 27.32 14.39
C GLY A 336 3.61 26.34 15.09
N ASN A 337 3.91 25.97 16.34
CA ASN A 337 3.02 25.12 17.15
C ASN A 337 1.68 25.83 17.45
N PRO A 338 0.53 25.12 17.45
CA PRO A 338 0.34 23.69 17.20
C PRO A 338 0.12 23.31 15.71
N GLY A 339 0.37 24.23 14.77
CA GLY A 339 0.16 24.00 13.33
C GLY A 339 1.26 23.19 12.64
N ARG A 340 2.34 22.88 13.36
CA ARG A 340 3.57 22.25 12.84
C ARG A 340 3.61 20.73 13.00
N LEU A 341 3.12 20.21 14.12
CA LEU A 341 3.05 18.78 14.43
C LEU A 341 1.73 18.49 15.12
N GLN A 342 1.01 17.48 14.65
CA GLN A 342 -0.16 16.92 15.32
C GLN A 342 -0.15 15.41 15.16
N LEU A 343 -0.48 14.70 16.24
CA LEU A 343 -0.56 13.25 16.25
C LEU A 343 -1.95 12.81 16.70
N GLY A 344 -2.27 11.56 16.42
CA GLY A 344 -3.43 10.90 17.00
C GLY A 344 -3.40 9.42 16.77
N VAL A 345 -3.93 8.66 17.72
CA VAL A 345 -4.08 7.22 17.54
C VAL A 345 -5.34 6.92 16.74
N ARG A 346 -5.24 5.97 15.82
CA ARG A 346 -6.33 5.52 14.94
C ARG A 346 -6.42 4.00 14.97
N ALA A 347 -7.63 3.48 14.81
CA ALA A 347 -7.86 2.04 14.70
C ALA A 347 -7.88 1.66 13.21
N PHE A 348 -7.19 0.57 12.88
CA PHE A 348 -7.41 -0.09 11.60
C PHE A 348 -8.81 -0.71 11.59
N LEU A 349 -9.35 -0.95 10.39
CA LEU A 349 -10.53 -1.79 10.26
C LEU A 349 -10.18 -3.19 10.74
N ALA A 350 -10.98 -3.72 11.67
CA ALA A 350 -10.83 -5.10 12.08
C ALA A 350 -11.10 -6.02 10.87
N LYS A 351 -10.30 -7.08 10.72
CA LYS A 351 -10.69 -8.25 9.92
C LYS A 351 -11.82 -8.95 10.68
N GLY A 352 -13.01 -8.34 10.72
CA GLY A 352 -14.16 -8.89 11.44
C GLY A 352 -14.82 -10.03 10.67
N SER A 353 -16.03 -10.39 11.10
CA SER A 353 -16.87 -11.40 10.46
C SER A 353 -17.13 -11.06 8.98
N SER A 354 -17.44 -12.09 8.18
CA SER A 354 -17.71 -11.96 6.75
C SER A 354 -18.82 -10.95 6.47
N LEU A 355 -18.85 -10.35 5.27
CA LEU A 355 -19.97 -9.47 4.87
C LEU A 355 -21.32 -10.15 5.07
N MET A 356 -21.39 -11.46 4.81
CA MET A 356 -22.60 -12.24 5.00
C MET A 356 -23.01 -12.31 6.47
N GLU A 357 -22.08 -12.53 7.40
CA GLU A 357 -22.37 -12.50 8.84
C GLU A 357 -22.80 -11.10 9.30
N ARG A 358 -22.13 -10.05 8.82
CA ARG A 358 -22.46 -8.65 9.15
C ARG A 358 -23.86 -8.22 8.70
N LEU A 359 -24.41 -8.89 7.68
CA LEU A 359 -25.79 -8.68 7.24
C LEU A 359 -26.84 -9.27 8.19
N PHE A 360 -26.45 -10.21 9.07
CA PHE A 360 -27.36 -10.89 10.02
C PHE A 360 -27.09 -10.54 11.49
N GLU A 361 -25.81 -10.46 11.88
CA GLU A 361 -25.36 -10.12 13.22
C GLU A 361 -24.50 -8.85 13.16
N PRO A 362 -25.02 -7.70 13.63
CA PRO A 362 -24.18 -6.54 13.84
C PRO A 362 -23.04 -6.85 14.83
N VAL A 363 -21.90 -6.19 14.67
CA VAL A 363 -20.88 -6.14 15.73
C VAL A 363 -21.51 -5.44 16.94
N GLU A 364 -21.14 -5.82 18.17
CA GLU A 364 -21.67 -5.19 19.39
C GLU A 364 -21.63 -3.65 19.27
N ASP A 365 -22.75 -3.00 19.62
CA ASP A 365 -22.97 -1.54 19.58
C ASP A 365 -23.06 -0.86 18.19
N GLU A 366 -23.09 -1.61 17.08
CA GLU A 366 -23.29 -1.05 15.72
C GLU A 366 -24.67 -1.41 15.11
N GLU A 367 -25.25 -0.52 14.30
CA GLU A 367 -26.37 -0.89 13.43
C GLU A 367 -25.87 -1.64 12.18
N ILE A 368 -26.71 -2.52 11.59
CA ILE A 368 -26.37 -3.26 10.35
C ILE A 368 -25.85 -2.32 9.24
N GLY A 369 -26.43 -1.11 9.14
CA GLY A 369 -26.02 -0.11 8.16
C GLY A 369 -24.56 0.35 8.35
N GLU A 370 -24.14 0.65 9.58
CA GLU A 370 -22.77 1.06 9.90
C GLU A 370 -21.78 -0.09 9.71
N ASN A 371 -22.16 -1.27 10.19
CA ASN A 371 -21.35 -2.47 10.10
C ASN A 371 -21.04 -2.88 8.64
N VAL A 372 -22.07 -2.87 7.77
CA VAL A 372 -21.93 -3.14 6.33
C VAL A 372 -21.13 -2.04 5.64
N ARG A 373 -21.37 -0.77 6.01
CA ARG A 373 -20.65 0.38 5.46
C ARG A 373 -19.16 0.23 5.70
N ASP A 374 -18.75 0.00 6.95
CA ASP A 374 -17.34 -0.06 7.32
C ASP A 374 -16.60 -1.21 6.64
N TYR A 375 -17.26 -2.35 6.46
CA TYR A 375 -16.72 -3.48 5.69
C TYR A 375 -16.47 -3.11 4.21
N LEU A 376 -17.35 -2.31 3.60
CA LEU A 376 -17.27 -1.93 2.19
C LEU A 376 -16.49 -0.65 1.93
N LEU A 377 -16.12 0.12 2.97
CA LEU A 377 -15.28 1.31 2.82
C LEU A 377 -13.90 0.95 2.25
N HIS A 378 -13.27 -0.11 2.73
CA HIS A 378 -11.95 -0.52 2.23
C HIS A 378 -11.93 -0.76 0.70
N PRO A 379 -12.76 -1.65 0.12
CA PRO A 379 -12.80 -1.88 -1.32
C PRO A 379 -13.45 -0.72 -2.11
N ALA A 380 -13.99 0.31 -1.48
CA ALA A 380 -14.49 1.53 -2.16
C ALA A 380 -13.41 2.62 -2.25
N PHE A 381 -12.50 2.69 -1.29
CA PHE A 381 -11.47 3.74 -1.19
C PHE A 381 -10.05 3.25 -1.50
N GLY A 382 -9.76 2.00 -1.20
CA GLY A 382 -8.47 1.36 -1.44
C GLY A 382 -8.29 0.76 -2.82
N VAL A 383 -9.14 1.16 -3.78
CA VAL A 383 -9.18 0.52 -5.10
C VAL A 383 -7.89 0.79 -5.87
N PRO A 384 -7.17 -0.27 -6.24
CA PRO A 384 -5.96 -0.09 -7.00
C PRO A 384 -6.21 0.43 -8.42
N ALA A 385 -5.15 0.92 -9.07
CA ALA A 385 -5.22 1.46 -10.41
C ALA A 385 -5.44 0.33 -11.44
N VAL A 386 -6.69 -0.06 -11.67
CA VAL A 386 -7.09 -0.99 -12.72
C VAL A 386 -6.81 -0.40 -14.12
N PRO A 387 -5.93 -1.03 -14.93
CA PRO A 387 -5.74 -0.65 -16.33
C PRO A 387 -6.99 -0.94 -17.18
N GLY A 388 -7.16 -0.23 -18.30
CA GLY A 388 -8.16 -0.59 -19.32
C GLY A 388 -9.60 -0.11 -19.10
N ILE A 389 -9.98 0.38 -17.92
CA ILE A 389 -11.31 0.98 -17.71
C ILE A 389 -11.34 2.38 -18.36
N ARG A 390 -12.25 2.57 -19.32
CA ARG A 390 -12.46 3.86 -20.02
C ARG A 390 -13.73 4.57 -19.55
N ASN A 391 -13.87 5.84 -19.91
CA ASN A 391 -15.12 6.58 -19.70
C ASN A 391 -16.25 5.90 -20.51
N ARG A 392 -17.43 5.66 -19.90
CA ARG A 392 -18.58 5.05 -20.57
C ARG A 392 -19.89 5.53 -19.93
N GLY A 393 -20.86 5.89 -20.77
CA GLY A 393 -22.19 6.32 -20.32
C GLY A 393 -22.16 7.57 -19.44
N GLY A 394 -21.30 8.56 -19.76
CA GLY A 394 -21.17 9.81 -19.01
C GLY A 394 -20.38 9.73 -17.70
N VAL A 395 -19.86 8.55 -17.34
CA VAL A 395 -19.12 8.33 -16.09
C VAL A 395 -17.62 8.20 -16.39
N ASN A 396 -16.80 8.84 -15.56
CA ASN A 396 -15.35 8.73 -15.70
C ASN A 396 -14.84 7.32 -15.34
N ALA A 397 -13.69 6.96 -15.88
CA ALA A 397 -13.06 5.65 -15.68
C ALA A 397 -12.83 5.28 -14.20
N ARG A 398 -12.48 6.27 -13.37
CA ARG A 398 -12.16 6.08 -11.96
C ARG A 398 -13.39 5.69 -11.14
N ASP A 399 -14.51 6.38 -11.33
CA ASP A 399 -15.73 6.12 -10.58
C ASP A 399 -16.34 4.77 -10.99
N ARG A 400 -16.23 4.42 -12.28
CA ARG A 400 -16.57 3.08 -12.78
C ARG A 400 -15.72 2.00 -12.12
N ARG A 401 -14.41 2.22 -12.01
CA ARG A 401 -13.48 1.28 -11.38
C ARG A 401 -13.83 1.01 -9.92
N ILE A 402 -14.18 2.06 -9.16
CA ILE A 402 -14.58 1.92 -7.76
C ILE A 402 -15.79 0.99 -7.66
N PHE A 403 -16.85 1.26 -8.41
CA PHE A 403 -18.04 0.41 -8.42
C PHE A 403 -17.72 -1.05 -8.79
N LEU A 404 -16.94 -1.27 -9.86
CA LEU A 404 -16.61 -2.62 -10.32
C LEU A 404 -15.81 -3.40 -9.28
N TYR A 405 -14.81 -2.77 -8.66
CA TYR A 405 -14.01 -3.40 -7.62
C TYR A 405 -14.83 -3.67 -6.36
N THR A 406 -15.57 -2.68 -5.84
CA THR A 406 -16.41 -2.83 -4.65
C THR A 406 -17.49 -3.90 -4.86
N SER A 407 -18.13 -3.93 -6.02
CA SER A 407 -19.15 -4.95 -6.32
C SER A 407 -18.54 -6.35 -6.52
N GLY A 408 -17.39 -6.48 -7.19
CA GLY A 408 -16.69 -7.76 -7.30
C GLY A 408 -16.27 -8.31 -5.93
N PHE A 409 -15.72 -7.45 -5.08
CA PHE A 409 -15.34 -7.77 -3.69
C PHE A 409 -16.55 -8.17 -2.84
N ALA A 410 -17.65 -7.40 -2.90
CA ALA A 410 -18.87 -7.69 -2.14
C ALA A 410 -19.52 -9.00 -2.60
N PHE A 411 -19.60 -9.21 -3.92
CA PHE A 411 -20.10 -10.45 -4.50
C PHE A 411 -19.30 -11.64 -3.97
N ALA A 412 -17.97 -11.61 -4.05
CA ALA A 412 -17.17 -12.73 -3.63
C ALA A 412 -17.19 -12.95 -2.11
N SER A 413 -17.20 -11.87 -1.32
CA SER A 413 -17.32 -11.93 0.14
C SER A 413 -18.59 -12.66 0.58
N ILE A 414 -19.70 -12.51 -0.16
CA ILE A 414 -20.96 -13.20 0.13
C ILE A 414 -20.99 -14.58 -0.54
N ALA A 415 -20.73 -14.65 -1.84
CA ALA A 415 -20.83 -15.86 -2.65
C ALA A 415 -19.95 -16.97 -2.07
N PHE A 416 -18.70 -16.66 -1.75
CA PHE A 416 -17.73 -17.62 -1.25
C PHE A 416 -17.72 -17.77 0.27
N ALA A 417 -18.50 -17.05 1.06
CA ALA A 417 -18.61 -17.33 2.51
C ALA A 417 -19.19 -18.74 2.78
N LYS A 418 -18.95 -19.34 3.95
CA LYS A 418 -19.53 -20.66 4.28
C LYS A 418 -21.06 -20.60 4.25
N GLY A 419 -21.75 -21.66 3.82
CA GLY A 419 -23.23 -21.67 3.74
C GLY A 419 -23.95 -21.68 5.09
N THR A 420 -23.20 -21.61 6.20
CA THR A 420 -23.72 -21.57 7.56
C THR A 420 -23.16 -20.37 8.27
N VAL A 421 -24.02 -19.58 8.91
CA VAL A 421 -23.63 -18.43 9.74
C VAL A 421 -24.14 -18.61 11.17
N PRO A 422 -23.39 -18.15 12.18
CA PRO A 422 -23.96 -17.93 13.51
C PRO A 422 -25.01 -16.81 13.42
N ILE A 423 -26.19 -17.05 13.96
CA ILE A 423 -27.21 -16.03 14.21
C ILE A 423 -27.83 -16.29 15.59
N GLU A 424 -27.69 -15.32 16.49
CA GLU A 424 -28.13 -15.36 17.90
C GLU A 424 -27.62 -16.62 18.62
N GLY A 425 -26.37 -17.01 18.33
CA GLY A 425 -25.75 -18.22 18.89
C GLY A 425 -26.21 -19.55 18.28
N ASN A 426 -27.14 -19.54 17.32
CA ASN A 426 -27.55 -20.73 16.55
C ASN A 426 -26.93 -20.75 15.16
N ARG A 427 -26.80 -21.94 14.55
CA ARG A 427 -26.33 -22.06 13.16
C ARG A 427 -27.51 -22.04 12.20
N ALA A 428 -27.55 -21.05 11.32
CA ALA A 428 -28.53 -20.95 10.25
C ALA A 428 -27.92 -21.38 8.90
N ILE A 429 -28.74 -21.93 8.01
CA ILE A 429 -28.34 -22.26 6.64
C ILE A 429 -28.78 -21.13 5.72
N VAL A 430 -27.85 -20.65 4.89
CA VAL A 430 -28.08 -19.53 3.97
C VAL A 430 -27.97 -20.02 2.53
N ASP A 431 -29.09 -19.96 1.81
CA ASP A 431 -29.15 -20.14 0.37
C ASP A 431 -28.89 -18.81 -0.33
N LYS A 432 -27.93 -18.81 -1.28
CA LYS A 432 -27.43 -17.58 -1.90
C LYS A 432 -27.77 -17.53 -3.37
N HIS A 433 -28.23 -16.37 -3.82
CA HIS A 433 -28.58 -16.13 -5.20
C HIS A 433 -28.00 -14.81 -5.69
N LEU A 434 -27.60 -14.79 -6.95
CA LEU A 434 -27.28 -13.58 -7.70
C LEU A 434 -28.47 -13.24 -8.59
N PHE A 435 -28.94 -12.00 -8.58
CA PHE A 435 -29.98 -11.55 -9.51
C PHE A 435 -29.35 -11.02 -10.80
N HIS A 436 -29.67 -11.65 -11.93
CA HIS A 436 -29.29 -11.20 -13.26
C HIS A 436 -30.44 -10.39 -13.87
N TYR A 437 -30.21 -9.09 -14.05
CA TYR A 437 -31.19 -8.17 -14.65
C TYR A 437 -31.39 -8.49 -16.14
N ASP A 438 -32.62 -8.33 -16.63
CA ASP A 438 -32.89 -8.32 -18.07
C ASP A 438 -32.07 -7.22 -18.76
N GLY A 439 -31.50 -7.52 -19.94
CA GLY A 439 -30.66 -6.59 -20.69
C GLY A 439 -31.37 -5.30 -21.15
N ASN A 440 -32.70 -5.27 -21.10
CA ASN A 440 -33.51 -4.08 -21.40
C ASN A 440 -33.90 -3.27 -20.16
N ALA A 441 -33.54 -3.70 -18.95
CA ALA A 441 -33.81 -2.94 -17.73
C ALA A 441 -32.93 -1.68 -17.70
N LYS A 442 -33.56 -0.50 -17.83
CA LYS A 442 -32.86 0.80 -17.94
C LYS A 442 -32.96 1.62 -16.65
N MET A 443 -31.90 2.37 -16.37
CA MET A 443 -31.93 3.49 -15.42
C MET A 443 -32.89 4.58 -15.94
N LEU A 444 -33.45 5.37 -15.03
CA LEU A 444 -34.32 6.50 -15.35
C LEU A 444 -33.57 7.83 -15.30
N ASP A 445 -34.04 8.85 -16.02
CA ASP A 445 -33.61 10.24 -15.81
C ASP A 445 -34.43 10.93 -14.69
N GLU A 446 -34.15 12.20 -14.41
CA GLU A 446 -34.89 12.99 -13.40
C GLU A 446 -36.38 13.15 -13.72
N GLN A 447 -36.78 13.01 -14.99
CA GLN A 447 -38.16 13.07 -15.45
C GLN A 447 -38.82 11.67 -15.48
N ARG A 448 -38.11 10.64 -15.00
CA ARG A 448 -38.51 9.23 -14.96
C ARG A 448 -38.69 8.57 -16.32
N TYR A 449 -37.96 9.03 -17.35
CA TYR A 449 -37.87 8.33 -18.64
C TYR A 449 -36.67 7.38 -18.70
N ASN A 450 -36.81 6.29 -19.46
CA ASN A 450 -35.73 5.34 -19.69
C ASN A 450 -34.51 6.00 -20.34
N THR A 451 -33.35 5.80 -19.74
CA THR A 451 -32.06 6.20 -20.28
C THR A 451 -31.45 5.09 -21.14
N GLN A 452 -30.26 5.35 -21.69
CA GLN A 452 -29.46 4.34 -22.40
C GLN A 452 -28.70 3.39 -21.46
N VAL A 453 -28.63 3.69 -20.16
CA VAL A 453 -27.81 2.96 -19.19
C VAL A 453 -28.60 1.78 -18.63
N ASN A 454 -28.02 0.57 -18.69
CA ASN A 454 -28.64 -0.61 -18.10
C ASN A 454 -28.47 -0.60 -16.58
N ILE A 455 -29.47 -1.13 -15.87
CA ILE A 455 -29.43 -1.31 -14.42
C ILE A 455 -28.35 -2.33 -14.05
N GLY A 456 -28.25 -3.44 -14.78
CA GLY A 456 -27.26 -4.49 -14.53
C GLY A 456 -25.80 -4.00 -14.57
N ASP A 457 -25.51 -2.97 -15.37
CA ASP A 457 -24.17 -2.36 -15.45
C ASP A 457 -23.85 -1.48 -14.24
N ARG A 458 -24.86 -1.15 -13.42
CA ARG A 458 -24.81 -0.20 -12.30
C ARG A 458 -25.24 -0.79 -10.97
N ALA A 459 -25.65 -2.05 -10.94
CA ALA A 459 -26.05 -2.75 -9.72
C ALA A 459 -25.43 -4.14 -9.62
N LEU A 460 -24.97 -4.49 -8.43
CA LEU A 460 -24.92 -5.87 -7.96
C LEU A 460 -26.14 -6.08 -7.07
N THR A 461 -26.87 -7.18 -7.31
CA THR A 461 -28.02 -7.55 -6.49
C THR A 461 -27.91 -9.02 -6.12
N MET A 462 -27.90 -9.30 -4.83
CA MET A 462 -27.84 -10.65 -4.27
C MET A 462 -29.04 -10.88 -3.35
N VAL A 463 -29.52 -12.11 -3.32
CA VAL A 463 -30.61 -12.53 -2.43
C VAL A 463 -30.14 -13.68 -1.56
N LEU A 464 -30.23 -13.48 -0.25
CA LEU A 464 -29.85 -14.46 0.76
C LEU A 464 -31.12 -14.94 1.46
N HIS A 465 -31.45 -16.21 1.33
CA HIS A 465 -32.55 -16.83 2.05
C HIS A 465 -32.01 -17.60 3.23
N VAL A 466 -32.53 -17.33 4.41
CA VAL A 466 -32.15 -17.99 5.64
C VAL A 466 -33.26 -18.92 6.09
N SER A 467 -32.90 -20.18 6.29
CA SER A 467 -33.77 -21.17 6.92
C SER A 467 -33.26 -21.49 8.32
N ARG A 468 -34.12 -21.29 9.33
CA ARG A 468 -33.81 -21.54 10.73
C ARG A 468 -34.76 -22.58 11.32
N GLY A 469 -34.46 -23.88 11.15
CA GLY A 469 -35.28 -24.96 11.73
C GLY A 469 -36.77 -24.92 11.32
N ARG A 470 -37.65 -25.68 12.00
CA ARG A 470 -39.10 -25.73 11.67
C ARG A 470 -39.95 -24.66 12.35
N ASP A 471 -39.45 -24.05 13.43
CA ASP A 471 -40.26 -23.22 14.34
C ASP A 471 -39.88 -21.72 14.32
N GLN A 472 -38.92 -21.31 13.49
CA GLN A 472 -38.55 -19.90 13.35
C GLN A 472 -38.97 -19.33 11.98
N LYS A 473 -39.26 -18.04 11.96
CA LYS A 473 -39.65 -17.32 10.73
C LYS A 473 -38.46 -17.31 9.77
N GLU A 474 -38.72 -17.62 8.50
CA GLU A 474 -37.71 -17.49 7.45
C GLU A 474 -37.40 -16.01 7.19
N GLU A 475 -36.19 -15.73 6.74
CA GLU A 475 -35.73 -14.38 6.43
C GLU A 475 -35.13 -14.34 5.02
N VAL A 476 -35.32 -13.23 4.33
CA VAL A 476 -34.72 -12.94 3.03
C VAL A 476 -34.02 -11.60 3.12
N ILE A 477 -32.72 -11.58 2.81
CA ILE A 477 -31.98 -10.34 2.61
C ILE A 477 -31.87 -10.07 1.11
N VAL A 478 -32.33 -8.90 0.69
CA VAL A 478 -32.05 -8.34 -0.64
C VAL A 478 -30.92 -7.34 -0.50
N PHE A 479 -29.72 -7.74 -0.92
CA PHE A 479 -28.51 -6.93 -0.81
C PHE A 479 -28.18 -6.29 -2.15
N HIS A 480 -28.10 -4.96 -2.16
CA HIS A 480 -27.74 -4.17 -3.34
C HIS A 480 -26.43 -3.40 -3.13
N VAL A 481 -25.57 -3.40 -4.15
CA VAL A 481 -24.53 -2.38 -4.33
C VAL A 481 -24.84 -1.61 -5.61
N ARG A 482 -25.11 -0.31 -5.49
CA ARG A 482 -25.59 0.55 -6.58
C ARG A 482 -24.60 1.68 -6.84
N HIS A 483 -24.31 1.92 -8.12
CA HIS A 483 -23.60 3.12 -8.57
C HIS A 483 -24.60 4.24 -8.80
N VAL A 484 -24.61 5.23 -7.91
CA VAL A 484 -25.50 6.38 -8.03
C VAL A 484 -24.87 7.41 -8.95
N LEU A 485 -25.60 7.78 -10.01
CA LEU A 485 -25.13 8.70 -11.03
C LEU A 485 -25.86 10.03 -10.92
N ALA A 486 -25.16 11.12 -11.26
CA ALA A 486 -25.78 12.43 -11.33
C ALA A 486 -26.90 12.41 -12.37
N ASN A 487 -28.10 12.88 -11.97
CA ASN A 487 -29.28 13.05 -12.81
C ASN A 487 -29.86 11.73 -13.38
N GLN A 488 -29.54 10.59 -12.78
CA GLN A 488 -30.13 9.29 -13.11
C GLN A 488 -30.61 8.59 -11.84
N LEU A 489 -31.69 7.83 -11.96
CA LEU A 489 -32.39 7.18 -10.85
C LEU A 489 -32.57 5.70 -11.14
N PHE A 490 -32.51 4.87 -10.10
CA PHE A 490 -33.00 3.50 -10.18
C PHE A 490 -34.54 3.53 -10.21
N PRO A 491 -35.20 2.70 -11.04
CA PRO A 491 -36.63 2.49 -10.93
C PRO A 491 -37.01 2.00 -9.54
N ASP A 492 -38.19 2.41 -9.10
CA ASP A 492 -38.78 1.99 -7.83
C ASP A 492 -39.50 0.64 -8.03
N ASN A 493 -38.71 -0.39 -8.26
CA ASN A 493 -39.13 -1.75 -8.54
C ASN A 493 -38.52 -2.71 -7.51
N GLY A 494 -39.27 -3.73 -7.11
CA GLY A 494 -38.81 -4.79 -6.20
C GLY A 494 -38.28 -6.02 -6.93
N LEU A 495 -37.81 -7.02 -6.20
CA LEU A 495 -37.61 -8.37 -6.72
C LEU A 495 -38.86 -9.24 -6.53
N ASP A 496 -39.10 -10.16 -7.47
CA ASP A 496 -40.09 -11.23 -7.25
C ASP A 496 -39.52 -12.27 -6.27
N LEU A 497 -40.00 -12.21 -5.03
CA LEU A 497 -39.62 -13.09 -3.93
C LEU A 497 -40.75 -14.08 -3.57
N SER A 498 -41.69 -14.31 -4.48
CA SER A 498 -42.87 -15.20 -4.27
C SER A 498 -42.51 -16.65 -3.91
N ARG A 499 -41.26 -17.07 -4.14
CA ARG A 499 -40.72 -18.37 -3.74
C ARG A 499 -40.63 -18.54 -2.21
N TRP A 500 -40.61 -17.44 -1.45
CA TRP A 500 -40.52 -17.42 0.02
C TRP A 500 -41.65 -16.59 0.63
N PRO A 501 -42.92 -16.95 0.40
CA PRO A 501 -44.07 -16.05 0.58
C PRO A 501 -44.31 -15.59 2.03
N ASN A 502 -43.73 -16.30 3.02
CA ASN A 502 -43.90 -16.02 4.44
C ASN A 502 -42.64 -15.46 5.11
N ALA A 503 -41.56 -15.24 4.34
CA ALA A 503 -40.30 -14.76 4.89
C ALA A 503 -40.36 -13.27 5.22
N MET A 504 -39.73 -12.86 6.32
CA MET A 504 -39.44 -11.45 6.56
C MET A 504 -38.39 -10.97 5.55
N VAL A 505 -38.52 -9.75 5.02
CA VAL A 505 -37.58 -9.21 4.03
C VAL A 505 -36.79 -8.06 4.63
N HIS A 506 -35.47 -8.11 4.51
CA HIS A 506 -34.57 -6.99 4.79
C HIS A 506 -33.95 -6.53 3.47
N GLU A 507 -34.19 -5.29 3.07
CA GLU A 507 -33.49 -4.70 1.94
C GLU A 507 -32.32 -3.85 2.45
N VAL A 508 -31.11 -4.21 2.03
CA VAL A 508 -29.87 -3.51 2.36
C VAL A 508 -29.32 -2.87 1.08
N VAL A 509 -29.38 -1.54 1.00
CA VAL A 509 -28.99 -0.77 -0.19
C VAL A 509 -27.72 0.02 0.07
N CYS A 510 -26.61 -0.43 -0.52
CA CYS A 510 -25.33 0.28 -0.52
C CYS A 510 -25.22 1.18 -1.75
N ASN A 511 -25.31 2.49 -1.55
CA ASN A 511 -25.25 3.50 -2.61
C ASN A 511 -23.85 4.14 -2.67
N LEU A 512 -23.15 3.89 -3.78
CA LEU A 512 -21.88 4.52 -4.09
C LEU A 512 -22.13 5.82 -4.86
N THR A 513 -21.98 6.95 -4.16
CA THR A 513 -22.14 8.32 -4.67
C THR A 513 -20.75 8.95 -4.81
N ILE A 514 -20.15 8.81 -5.98
CA ILE A 514 -18.75 9.20 -6.18
C ILE A 514 -18.70 10.63 -6.73
N ASN A 515 -18.83 11.65 -5.85
CA ASN A 515 -18.77 13.06 -6.26
C ASN A 515 -17.75 13.84 -5.42
N ARG A 516 -16.63 14.25 -6.04
CA ARG A 516 -15.49 14.89 -5.35
C ARG A 516 -15.68 16.39 -5.00
N ARG A 517 -16.78 17.04 -5.41
CA ARG A 517 -16.90 18.51 -5.30
C ARG A 517 -17.30 19.03 -3.91
N THR A 518 -17.75 18.19 -2.98
CA THR A 518 -18.02 18.57 -1.59
C THR A 518 -16.95 18.00 -0.65
N ARG A 519 -15.69 18.44 -0.80
CA ARG A 519 -14.72 18.36 0.30
C ARG A 519 -15.01 19.52 1.25
N GLY A 520 -16.01 19.33 2.10
CA GLY A 520 -16.35 20.24 3.17
C GLY A 520 -17.16 19.52 4.22
N VAL A 521 -16.47 19.04 5.27
CA VAL A 521 -17.03 18.63 6.57
C VAL A 521 -18.02 17.45 6.50
N ASN A 522 -17.58 16.29 6.98
CA ASN A 522 -18.42 15.12 7.34
C ASN A 522 -19.23 14.41 6.24
N ASP A 523 -18.81 14.46 4.97
CA ASP A 523 -19.49 13.69 3.92
C ASP A 523 -18.93 12.25 3.85
N ASN A 524 -19.81 11.29 4.15
CA ASN A 524 -19.62 9.84 4.24
C ASN A 524 -18.90 9.19 3.04
N LEU A 525 -17.60 9.44 2.84
CA LEU A 525 -16.71 8.78 1.85
C LEU A 525 -17.48 8.20 0.64
N GLY A 526 -18.35 8.98 -0.02
CA GLY A 526 -19.23 8.49 -1.11
C GLY A 526 -19.96 7.13 -0.95
N LEU A 527 -20.14 6.55 0.24
CA LEU A 527 -20.83 5.27 0.46
C LEU A 527 -21.88 5.46 1.56
N THR A 528 -23.15 5.25 1.21
CA THR A 528 -24.27 5.22 2.15
C THR A 528 -24.92 3.85 2.16
N VAL A 529 -25.37 3.39 3.32
CA VAL A 529 -26.04 2.10 3.48
C VAL A 529 -27.39 2.35 4.13
N ASN A 530 -28.46 1.98 3.44
CA ASN A 530 -29.83 2.05 3.96
C ASN A 530 -30.34 0.63 4.21
N VAL A 531 -31.02 0.44 5.34
CA VAL A 531 -31.62 -0.85 5.72
C VAL A 531 -33.11 -0.63 5.94
N GLU A 532 -33.94 -1.36 5.21
CA GLU A 532 -35.40 -1.35 5.37
C GLU A 532 -35.89 -2.78 5.63
N THR A 533 -36.91 -2.92 6.47
CA THR A 533 -37.48 -4.23 6.85
C THR A 533 -38.97 -4.27 6.54
N PHE A 534 -39.41 -5.41 5.99
CA PHE A 534 -40.78 -5.66 5.58
C PHE A 534 -41.26 -6.99 6.16
N ASP A 535 -42.52 -7.04 6.58
CA ASP A 535 -43.09 -8.22 7.25
C ASP A 535 -43.24 -9.43 6.31
N SER A 536 -43.36 -9.18 5.01
CA SER A 536 -43.53 -10.19 3.96
C SER A 536 -43.00 -9.73 2.59
N PRO A 537 -42.79 -10.65 1.63
CA PRO A 537 -42.46 -10.29 0.25
C PRO A 537 -43.54 -9.46 -0.46
N ALA A 538 -44.81 -9.63 -0.07
CA ALA A 538 -45.92 -8.89 -0.65
C ALA A 538 -45.85 -7.41 -0.23
N ASP A 539 -45.54 -7.14 1.03
CA ASP A 539 -45.38 -5.78 1.55
C ASP A 539 -44.15 -5.10 0.92
N TYR A 540 -43.05 -5.84 0.79
CA TYR A 540 -41.85 -5.38 0.07
C TYR A 540 -42.16 -4.97 -1.38
N LEU A 541 -42.83 -5.85 -2.14
CA LEU A 541 -43.13 -5.57 -3.54
C LEU A 541 -44.13 -4.41 -3.68
N LEU A 542 -45.10 -4.30 -2.77
CA LEU A 542 -46.07 -3.20 -2.74
C LEU A 542 -45.38 -1.85 -2.52
N ASP A 543 -44.44 -1.79 -1.59
CA ASP A 543 -43.67 -0.57 -1.31
C ASP A 543 -42.78 -0.17 -2.49
N ARG A 544 -42.17 -1.16 -3.18
CA ARG A 544 -41.36 -0.97 -4.39
C ARG A 544 -42.20 -0.93 -5.67
N GLY A 545 -43.27 -0.13 -5.66
CA GLY A 545 -44.08 0.21 -6.84
C GLY A 545 -44.95 -0.92 -7.41
N ASN A 546 -45.03 -2.08 -6.75
CA ASN A 546 -45.77 -3.27 -7.16
C ASN A 546 -45.40 -3.79 -8.57
N GLN A 547 -44.17 -3.51 -9.01
CA GLN A 547 -43.63 -4.00 -10.28
C GLN A 547 -42.27 -4.67 -10.03
N PRO A 548 -42.13 -5.98 -10.31
CA PRO A 548 -40.85 -6.65 -10.14
C PRO A 548 -39.88 -6.25 -11.26
N PHE A 549 -38.59 -6.18 -10.92
CA PHE A 549 -37.54 -6.21 -11.92
C PHE A 549 -37.64 -7.48 -12.76
N GLN A 550 -37.52 -7.33 -14.08
CA GLN A 550 -37.38 -8.47 -14.98
C GLN A 550 -35.95 -9.01 -14.89
N GLY A 551 -35.81 -10.31 -14.76
CA GLY A 551 -34.52 -10.98 -14.57
C GLY A 551 -34.67 -12.36 -13.96
N GLU A 552 -33.55 -12.98 -13.59
CA GLU A 552 -33.52 -14.31 -12.99
C GLU A 552 -32.62 -14.40 -11.75
N LEU A 553 -32.98 -15.30 -10.83
CA LEU A 553 -32.18 -15.62 -9.65
C LEU A 553 -31.29 -16.84 -9.93
N LEU A 554 -30.00 -16.60 -10.07
CA LEU A 554 -28.97 -17.61 -10.27
C LEU A 554 -28.50 -18.12 -8.90
N ARG A 555 -28.66 -19.43 -8.63
CA ARG A 555 -28.20 -20.03 -7.37
C ARG A 555 -26.69 -20.17 -7.34
N ILE A 556 -26.08 -19.84 -6.20
CA ILE A 556 -24.64 -20.00 -5.94
C ILE A 556 -24.42 -21.27 -5.11
N GLY A 557 -23.53 -22.16 -5.57
CA GLY A 557 -23.21 -23.44 -4.91
C GLY A 557 -21.73 -23.81 -5.00
N GLY A 558 -21.32 -24.94 -4.43
CA GLY A 558 -19.94 -25.47 -4.54
C GLY A 558 -18.88 -24.85 -3.60
N VAL A 559 -19.30 -23.94 -2.71
CA VAL A 559 -18.41 -23.10 -1.90
C VAL A 559 -17.53 -23.85 -0.89
N SER A 560 -18.02 -24.96 -0.32
CA SER A 560 -17.26 -25.75 0.67
C SER A 560 -15.95 -26.32 0.12
N ASN A 561 -15.89 -26.59 -1.19
CA ASN A 561 -14.68 -27.08 -1.84
C ASN A 561 -13.60 -25.98 -1.91
N VAL A 562 -14.01 -24.72 -2.06
CA VAL A 562 -13.11 -23.57 -2.16
C VAL A 562 -12.39 -23.32 -0.83
N HIS A 563 -13.13 -23.27 0.28
CA HIS A 563 -12.53 -23.13 1.62
C HIS A 563 -11.55 -24.26 1.94
N ARG A 564 -11.90 -25.49 1.58
CA ARG A 564 -11.01 -26.65 1.78
C ARG A 564 -9.72 -26.49 0.96
N ALA A 565 -9.84 -26.17 -0.33
CA ALA A 565 -8.69 -26.03 -1.21
C ALA A 565 -7.80 -24.82 -0.81
N ALA A 566 -8.40 -23.69 -0.45
CA ALA A 566 -7.69 -22.52 0.07
C ALA A 566 -6.87 -22.87 1.31
N ASN A 567 -7.47 -23.59 2.26
CA ASN A 567 -6.77 -24.01 3.47
C ASN A 567 -5.62 -24.98 3.17
N VAL A 568 -5.77 -25.89 2.21
CA VAL A 568 -4.67 -26.77 1.77
C VAL A 568 -3.55 -25.93 1.14
N MET A 569 -3.86 -25.11 0.14
CA MET A 569 -2.90 -24.25 -0.55
C MET A 569 -2.11 -23.36 0.43
N MET A 570 -2.80 -22.70 1.36
CA MET A 570 -2.14 -21.86 2.35
C MET A 570 -1.25 -22.64 3.33
N ASN A 571 -1.57 -23.91 3.62
CA ASN A 571 -0.82 -24.70 4.60
C ASN A 571 0.36 -25.46 3.99
N THR A 572 0.24 -25.97 2.77
CA THR A 572 1.23 -26.86 2.13
C THR A 572 1.81 -26.29 0.84
N GLY A 573 1.12 -25.33 0.20
CA GLY A 573 1.50 -24.78 -1.09
C GLY A 573 2.76 -23.91 -1.08
N TRP A 574 3.32 -23.61 0.09
CA TRP A 574 4.59 -22.90 0.24
C TRP A 574 5.81 -23.82 0.36
N GLU A 575 5.62 -25.11 0.69
CA GLU A 575 6.70 -26.10 0.84
C GLU A 575 6.90 -26.97 -0.42
N ASN A 576 6.09 -26.77 -1.46
CA ASN A 576 5.99 -27.69 -2.61
C ASN A 576 5.69 -29.15 -2.21
N GLU A 577 5.18 -29.40 -1.00
CA GLU A 577 4.75 -30.73 -0.55
C GLU A 577 3.55 -31.24 -1.36
N ASP A 578 2.76 -30.32 -1.89
CA ASP A 578 1.57 -30.57 -2.68
C ASP A 578 1.53 -29.61 -3.89
N PRO A 579 2.22 -29.95 -4.99
CA PRO A 579 2.42 -29.05 -6.13
C PRO A 579 1.11 -28.64 -6.81
N ASP A 580 0.09 -29.51 -6.75
CA ASP A 580 -1.22 -29.25 -7.38
C ASP A 580 -2.18 -28.45 -6.48
N SER A 581 -1.75 -28.05 -5.27
CA SER A 581 -2.62 -27.38 -4.30
C SER A 581 -3.16 -26.03 -4.81
N HIS A 582 -2.34 -25.28 -5.53
CA HIS A 582 -2.70 -23.99 -6.15
C HIS A 582 -3.71 -24.19 -7.28
N GLU A 583 -3.46 -25.13 -8.20
CA GLU A 583 -4.37 -25.47 -9.29
C GLU A 583 -5.74 -25.90 -8.75
N ARG A 584 -5.77 -26.79 -7.75
CA ARG A 584 -7.03 -27.24 -7.12
C ARG A 584 -7.81 -26.09 -6.48
N PHE A 585 -7.13 -25.11 -5.90
CA PHE A 585 -7.78 -23.95 -5.30
C PHE A 585 -8.49 -23.09 -6.34
N TYR A 586 -7.78 -22.63 -7.36
CA TYR A 586 -8.41 -21.81 -8.37
C TYR A 586 -9.44 -22.62 -9.20
N GLN A 587 -9.27 -23.94 -9.34
CA GLN A 587 -10.25 -24.79 -10.04
C GLN A 587 -11.56 -24.85 -9.26
N ALA A 588 -11.47 -24.89 -7.93
CA ALA A 588 -12.64 -24.80 -7.07
C ALA A 588 -13.36 -23.44 -7.24
N ILE A 589 -12.62 -22.34 -7.40
CA ILE A 589 -13.21 -21.02 -7.69
C ILE A 589 -13.92 -21.03 -9.05
N SER A 590 -13.25 -21.54 -10.10
CA SER A 590 -13.82 -21.61 -11.44
C SER A 590 -15.13 -22.41 -11.46
N ASN A 591 -15.21 -23.52 -10.73
CA ASN A 591 -16.43 -24.33 -10.62
C ASN A 591 -17.61 -23.58 -9.99
N VAL A 592 -17.35 -22.63 -9.08
CA VAL A 592 -18.41 -21.76 -8.52
C VAL A 592 -18.84 -20.73 -9.55
N LEU A 593 -17.88 -20.11 -10.25
CA LEU A 593 -18.17 -19.08 -11.26
C LEU A 593 -18.90 -19.66 -12.49
N ASN A 594 -18.57 -20.90 -12.87
CA ASN A 594 -19.11 -21.61 -14.03
C ASN A 594 -19.82 -22.91 -13.60
N PRO A 595 -20.98 -22.83 -12.92
CA PRO A 595 -21.68 -24.01 -12.43
C PRO A 595 -22.11 -24.92 -13.60
N PRO A 596 -22.09 -26.26 -13.45
CA PRO A 596 -22.55 -27.18 -14.48
C PRO A 596 -24.03 -26.93 -14.83
N GLN A 597 -24.31 -26.69 -16.11
CA GLN A 597 -25.68 -26.43 -16.57
C GLN A 597 -26.33 -27.72 -17.09
N PRO A 598 -27.53 -28.10 -16.61
CA PRO A 598 -28.32 -29.12 -17.28
C PRO A 598 -28.83 -28.59 -18.64
N ASN A 599 -28.57 -29.36 -19.71
CA ASN A 599 -29.29 -29.30 -20.99
C ASN A 599 -29.05 -28.07 -21.90
N ASN A 600 -27.82 -27.56 -22.05
CA ASN A 600 -27.50 -26.49 -23.02
C ASN A 600 -28.40 -25.24 -22.92
N ALA A 601 -29.00 -24.98 -21.75
CA ALA A 601 -29.71 -23.73 -21.49
C ALA A 601 -28.68 -22.59 -21.49
N GLY A 602 -28.91 -21.59 -22.33
CA GLY A 602 -27.92 -20.57 -22.67
C GLY A 602 -27.24 -19.89 -21.47
N LEU A 603 -25.91 -19.91 -21.49
CA LEU A 603 -24.98 -18.81 -21.15
C LEU A 603 -25.32 -17.89 -19.95
N GLN A 604 -25.70 -18.41 -18.78
CA GLN A 604 -25.67 -17.59 -17.56
C GLN A 604 -24.65 -18.14 -16.56
N SER A 605 -23.40 -17.75 -16.78
CA SER A 605 -22.30 -17.95 -15.85
C SER A 605 -22.28 -16.82 -14.80
N LEU A 606 -21.93 -17.14 -13.56
CA LEU A 606 -21.68 -16.15 -12.53
C LEU A 606 -20.39 -15.35 -12.82
N ALA A 607 -19.53 -15.87 -13.70
CA ALA A 607 -18.32 -15.19 -14.20
C ALA A 607 -18.63 -13.82 -14.83
N TRP A 608 -19.86 -13.58 -15.28
CA TRP A 608 -20.22 -12.26 -15.82
C TRP A 608 -20.00 -11.14 -14.79
N VAL A 609 -20.19 -11.41 -13.48
CA VAL A 609 -19.95 -10.40 -12.42
C VAL A 609 -18.48 -10.03 -12.35
N VAL A 610 -17.61 -11.02 -12.55
CA VAL A 610 -16.16 -10.89 -12.58
C VAL A 610 -15.71 -10.16 -13.84
N ASN A 611 -16.26 -10.51 -15.01
CA ASN A 611 -15.91 -9.88 -16.28
C ASN A 611 -16.87 -8.75 -16.69
N ARG A 612 -17.57 -8.14 -15.73
CA ARG A 612 -18.53 -7.07 -16.00
C ARG A 612 -17.81 -5.94 -16.73
N ASP A 613 -18.42 -5.43 -17.80
CA ASP A 613 -17.86 -4.32 -18.58
C ASP A 613 -16.46 -4.58 -19.20
N ASN A 614 -16.10 -5.85 -19.44
CA ASN A 614 -14.75 -6.28 -19.82
C ASN A 614 -13.68 -5.89 -18.76
N ALA A 615 -14.05 -5.83 -17.48
CA ALA A 615 -13.14 -5.58 -16.37
C ALA A 615 -12.29 -6.79 -15.96
N ARG A 616 -12.42 -7.91 -16.68
CA ARG A 616 -11.47 -9.04 -16.81
C ARG A 616 -10.63 -9.27 -15.54
N GLU A 617 -9.34 -8.94 -15.61
CA GLU A 617 -8.34 -9.15 -14.55
C GLU A 617 -8.69 -8.46 -13.24
N ALA A 618 -9.08 -7.19 -13.28
CA ALA A 618 -9.40 -6.43 -12.09
C ALA A 618 -10.69 -6.88 -11.39
N GLY A 619 -11.69 -7.34 -12.14
CA GLY A 619 -12.87 -7.92 -11.55
C GLY A 619 -12.57 -9.27 -10.89
N PHE A 620 -11.63 -10.05 -11.45
CA PHE A 620 -11.18 -11.31 -10.85
C PHE A 620 -10.31 -11.09 -9.63
N HIS A 621 -9.40 -10.12 -9.69
CA HIS A 621 -8.66 -9.62 -8.55
C HIS A 621 -9.62 -9.20 -7.42
N ALA A 622 -10.61 -8.34 -7.69
CA ALA A 622 -11.59 -7.93 -6.69
C ALA A 622 -12.33 -9.12 -6.07
N ALA A 623 -12.68 -10.12 -6.88
CA ALA A 623 -13.33 -11.34 -6.39
C ALA A 623 -12.41 -12.19 -5.50
N LEU A 624 -11.14 -12.39 -5.88
CA LEU A 624 -10.16 -13.10 -5.06
C LEU A 624 -9.88 -12.37 -3.74
N HIS A 625 -9.78 -11.04 -3.79
CA HIS A 625 -9.64 -10.23 -2.60
C HIS A 625 -10.84 -10.44 -1.66
N GLY A 626 -12.08 -10.30 -2.16
CA GLY A 626 -13.28 -10.53 -1.35
C GLY A 626 -13.37 -11.94 -0.76
N LEU A 627 -12.99 -12.96 -1.55
CA LEU A 627 -12.94 -14.36 -1.12
C LEU A 627 -11.96 -14.55 0.05
N PHE A 628 -10.71 -14.13 -0.12
CA PHE A 628 -9.71 -14.38 0.92
C PHE A 628 -9.89 -13.47 2.14
N TYR A 629 -10.51 -12.31 1.95
CA TYR A 629 -10.89 -11.43 3.05
C TYR A 629 -11.91 -12.10 3.98
N THR A 630 -12.86 -12.88 3.42
CA THR A 630 -13.82 -13.67 4.21
C THR A 630 -13.30 -15.04 4.67
N CYS A 631 -12.15 -15.51 4.17
CA CYS A 631 -11.59 -16.78 4.59
C CYS A 631 -10.84 -16.65 5.93
N ASP A 632 -10.93 -17.71 6.75
CA ASP A 632 -10.15 -17.82 8.00
C ASP A 632 -8.64 -17.83 7.71
N ASN A 633 -8.25 -18.34 6.54
CA ASN A 633 -6.89 -18.45 6.03
C ASN A 633 -6.87 -17.99 4.56
N PRO A 634 -6.03 -17.03 4.15
CA PRO A 634 -4.91 -16.39 4.87
C PRO A 634 -5.34 -15.38 5.93
N ALA A 635 -4.45 -15.07 6.86
CA ALA A 635 -4.66 -14.02 7.86
C ALA A 635 -4.48 -12.62 7.26
N ARG A 636 -3.61 -12.49 6.24
CA ARG A 636 -3.39 -11.25 5.51
C ARG A 636 -3.63 -11.42 4.01
N VAL A 637 -4.24 -10.41 3.41
CA VAL A 637 -4.55 -10.30 1.98
C VAL A 637 -4.17 -8.90 1.54
N VAL A 638 -3.08 -8.79 0.79
CA VAL A 638 -2.56 -7.51 0.31
C VAL A 638 -2.69 -7.50 -1.20
N SER A 639 -3.57 -6.66 -1.72
CA SER A 639 -3.70 -6.41 -3.16
C SER A 639 -2.57 -5.52 -3.65
N GLU A 640 -2.15 -5.70 -4.90
CA GLU A 640 -1.29 -4.76 -5.62
C GLU A 640 0.03 -4.48 -4.92
N PHE A 641 0.65 -5.54 -4.41
CA PHE A 641 1.87 -5.47 -3.65
C PHE A 641 3.04 -5.09 -4.56
N GLN A 642 3.58 -3.90 -4.35
CA GLN A 642 4.77 -3.45 -5.06
C GLN A 642 5.97 -4.30 -4.65
N VAL A 643 6.69 -4.85 -5.61
CA VAL A 643 7.85 -5.71 -5.33
C VAL A 643 9.18 -4.97 -5.48
N GLY A 644 9.18 -3.75 -6.03
CA GLY A 644 10.38 -2.98 -6.36
C GLY A 644 10.60 -2.91 -7.88
N GLY A 645 11.44 -1.98 -8.35
CA GLY A 645 11.78 -1.85 -9.77
C GLY A 645 10.60 -1.58 -10.73
N GLY A 646 9.47 -1.09 -10.21
CA GLY A 646 8.23 -0.90 -10.97
C GLY A 646 7.33 -2.14 -11.06
N GLY A 647 7.81 -3.31 -10.60
CA GLY A 647 7.03 -4.54 -10.56
C GLY A 647 5.97 -4.53 -9.45
N LYS A 648 4.85 -5.21 -9.71
CA LYS A 648 3.68 -5.16 -8.83
C LYS A 648 2.86 -6.45 -8.95
N LEU A 649 2.86 -7.23 -7.87
CA LEU A 649 2.02 -8.42 -7.74
C LEU A 649 0.56 -8.05 -7.54
N ASP A 650 -0.35 -8.76 -8.20
CA ASP A 650 -1.78 -8.58 -8.01
C ASP A 650 -2.23 -8.87 -6.58
N LEU A 651 -1.77 -9.97 -5.97
CA LEU A 651 -2.22 -10.38 -4.65
C LEU A 651 -1.12 -11.06 -3.84
N VAL A 652 -1.00 -10.74 -2.55
CA VAL A 652 -0.15 -11.47 -1.60
C VAL A 652 -0.98 -12.00 -0.46
N LEU A 653 -0.88 -13.29 -0.23
CA LEU A 653 -1.59 -14.05 0.78
C LEU A 653 -0.59 -14.50 1.84
N SER A 654 -0.82 -14.15 3.10
CA SER A 654 0.09 -14.56 4.17
C SER A 654 -0.67 -15.11 5.38
N ARG A 655 -0.13 -16.17 5.97
CA ARG A 655 -0.65 -16.74 7.21
C ARG A 655 -0.40 -15.78 8.38
N ALA A 656 -1.08 -16.02 9.50
CA ALA A 656 -0.74 -15.31 10.73
C ALA A 656 0.70 -15.68 11.14
N ILE A 657 1.44 -14.70 11.65
CA ILE A 657 2.81 -14.91 12.15
C ILE A 657 2.72 -15.87 13.35
N GLY A 658 3.28 -17.07 13.21
CA GLY A 658 3.35 -18.05 14.29
C GLY A 658 4.43 -17.68 15.31
N ARG A 659 4.31 -18.19 16.55
CA ARG A 659 5.26 -17.88 17.64
C ARG A 659 6.71 -18.34 17.41
N MET A 660 6.99 -19.19 16.41
CA MET A 660 8.31 -19.81 16.21
C MET A 660 8.70 -20.02 14.73
N GLY A 661 8.04 -19.34 13.78
CA GLY A 661 8.34 -19.46 12.36
C GLY A 661 7.92 -18.20 11.60
N GLY A 662 8.76 -17.74 10.68
CA GLY A 662 8.39 -16.66 9.77
C GLY A 662 7.18 -17.06 8.92
N THR A 663 6.46 -16.08 8.37
CA THR A 663 5.39 -16.36 7.42
C THR A 663 5.99 -16.73 6.06
N HIS A 664 5.33 -17.58 5.29
CA HIS A 664 5.72 -17.86 3.90
C HIS A 664 4.60 -17.37 3.00
N PRO A 665 4.68 -16.12 2.52
CA PRO A 665 3.63 -15.55 1.69
C PRO A 665 3.53 -16.29 0.36
N ILE A 666 2.33 -16.28 -0.21
CA ILE A 666 2.05 -16.68 -1.58
C ILE A 666 1.72 -15.41 -2.35
N GLY A 667 2.59 -15.03 -3.29
CA GLY A 667 2.31 -13.99 -4.28
C GLY A 667 1.58 -14.61 -5.47
N THR A 668 0.52 -13.95 -5.93
CA THR A 668 -0.29 -14.37 -7.06
C THR A 668 -0.28 -13.29 -8.13
N GLU A 669 0.03 -13.68 -9.36
CA GLU A 669 -0.19 -12.90 -10.58
C GLU A 669 -1.47 -13.41 -11.29
N LEU A 670 -2.26 -12.51 -11.87
CA LEU A 670 -3.49 -12.86 -12.56
C LEU A 670 -3.36 -12.48 -14.03
N LYS A 671 -3.80 -13.39 -14.90
CA LYS A 671 -3.90 -13.11 -16.32
C LYS A 671 -5.28 -13.44 -16.83
N PHE A 672 -5.60 -12.84 -17.97
CA PHE A 672 -6.87 -13.06 -18.61
C PHE A 672 -6.70 -13.43 -20.08
N ALA A 673 -7.27 -14.56 -20.47
CA ALA A 673 -7.35 -15.02 -21.85
C ALA A 673 -8.76 -14.78 -22.41
N ALA A 674 -8.84 -14.02 -23.50
CA ALA A 674 -10.11 -13.74 -24.17
C ALA A 674 -10.64 -14.93 -24.97
N THR A 675 -9.74 -15.84 -25.36
CA THR A 675 -10.01 -17.02 -26.17
C THR A 675 -9.12 -18.15 -25.66
N GLU A 676 -9.50 -19.39 -25.96
CA GLU A 676 -8.68 -20.57 -25.64
C GLU A 676 -7.28 -20.50 -26.27
N ALA A 677 -7.18 -19.94 -27.48
CA ALA A 677 -5.90 -19.76 -28.18
C ALA A 677 -4.97 -18.72 -27.51
N ASP A 678 -5.50 -17.83 -26.66
CA ASP A 678 -4.71 -16.81 -25.96
C ASP A 678 -4.17 -17.32 -24.61
N VAL A 679 -4.63 -18.47 -24.12
CA VAL A 679 -4.23 -19.01 -22.80
C VAL A 679 -2.72 -19.17 -22.72
N GLN A 680 -2.10 -19.82 -23.72
CA GLN A 680 -0.66 -20.07 -23.71
C GLN A 680 0.17 -18.77 -23.69
N ASN A 681 -0.23 -17.75 -24.46
CA ASN A 681 0.48 -16.47 -24.45
C ASN A 681 0.43 -15.81 -23.06
N ARG A 682 -0.69 -15.97 -22.35
CA ARG A 682 -0.89 -15.42 -21.01
C ARG A 682 -0.11 -16.18 -19.95
N GLU A 683 0.10 -17.47 -20.14
CA GLU A 683 1.00 -18.26 -19.28
C GLU A 683 2.44 -17.78 -19.42
N GLU A 684 2.93 -17.66 -20.67
CA GLU A 684 4.28 -17.17 -20.95
C GLU A 684 4.48 -15.76 -20.37
N GLU A 685 3.49 -14.87 -20.50
CA GLU A 685 3.53 -13.53 -19.89
C GLU A 685 3.58 -13.57 -18.36
N ALA A 686 2.84 -14.49 -17.72
CA ALA A 686 2.86 -14.64 -16.26
C ALA A 686 4.20 -15.20 -15.77
N ASP A 687 4.74 -16.20 -16.45
CA ASP A 687 6.04 -16.80 -16.12
C ASP A 687 7.17 -15.76 -16.21
N GLU A 688 7.22 -14.96 -17.29
CA GLU A 688 8.21 -13.88 -17.45
C GLU A 688 8.13 -12.85 -16.30
N GLN A 689 6.92 -12.49 -15.87
CA GLN A 689 6.75 -11.56 -14.76
C GLN A 689 7.16 -12.15 -13.41
N VAL A 690 6.77 -13.41 -13.16
CA VAL A 690 7.16 -14.15 -11.95
C VAL A 690 8.68 -14.31 -11.88
N GLU A 691 9.35 -14.61 -12.99
CA GLU A 691 10.81 -14.66 -13.06
C GLU A 691 11.45 -13.29 -12.80
N GLY A 692 10.88 -12.22 -13.37
CA GLY A 692 11.31 -10.85 -13.09
C GLY A 692 11.22 -10.48 -11.61
N TYR A 693 10.17 -10.95 -10.92
CA TYR A 693 10.00 -10.75 -9.48
C TYR A 693 11.10 -11.41 -8.65
N LEU A 694 11.75 -12.48 -9.12
CA LEU A 694 12.86 -13.11 -8.39
C LEU A 694 14.06 -12.17 -8.18
N GLN A 695 14.19 -11.14 -9.01
CA GLN A 695 15.23 -10.11 -8.91
C GLN A 695 14.82 -8.93 -8.01
N SER A 696 13.57 -8.89 -7.57
CA SER A 696 13.00 -7.79 -6.79
C SER A 696 13.26 -7.95 -5.29
N ARG A 697 13.32 -6.84 -4.54
CA ARG A 697 13.72 -6.83 -3.10
C ARG A 697 12.64 -6.34 -2.13
N GLY A 698 11.46 -5.99 -2.63
CA GLY A 698 10.35 -5.46 -1.83
C GLY A 698 9.64 -6.46 -0.92
N PHE A 699 9.98 -7.76 -0.99
CA PHE A 699 9.31 -8.84 -0.25
C PHE A 699 9.58 -8.86 1.26
N ASP A 700 10.71 -8.32 1.71
CA ASP A 700 11.07 -8.26 3.14
C ASP A 700 10.08 -7.46 3.99
N ARG A 701 9.18 -6.71 3.34
CA ARG A 701 8.19 -5.87 3.99
C ARG A 701 6.99 -6.64 4.50
N ILE A 702 6.67 -7.78 3.88
CA ILE A 702 5.45 -8.52 4.19
C ILE A 702 5.71 -9.76 5.04
N THR A 703 6.98 -10.15 5.22
CA THR A 703 7.35 -11.36 5.95
C THR A 703 8.74 -11.33 6.61
N ASP A 704 8.87 -12.03 7.73
CA ASP A 704 10.15 -12.39 8.37
C ASP A 704 10.70 -13.76 7.91
N GLY A 705 9.92 -14.48 7.10
CA GLY A 705 10.29 -15.78 6.55
C GLY A 705 11.45 -15.70 5.59
N ASP A 706 12.05 -16.85 5.27
CA ASP A 706 13.14 -16.99 4.31
C ASP A 706 12.67 -17.38 2.91
N LYS A 707 11.35 -17.59 2.72
CA LYS A 707 10.75 -18.01 1.45
C LYS A 707 9.46 -17.26 1.16
N MET A 708 9.21 -17.04 -0.13
CA MET A 708 7.94 -16.65 -0.70
C MET A 708 7.69 -17.53 -1.93
N VAL A 709 6.45 -17.94 -2.13
CA VAL A 709 6.06 -18.71 -3.32
C VAL A 709 5.29 -17.79 -4.26
N PHE A 710 5.60 -17.88 -5.54
CA PHE A 710 4.84 -17.22 -6.58
C PHE A 710 3.96 -18.23 -7.29
N SER A 711 2.72 -17.84 -7.51
CA SER A 711 1.78 -18.54 -8.35
C SER A 711 1.15 -17.58 -9.34
N TYR A 712 0.57 -18.11 -10.41
CA TYR A 712 -0.31 -17.34 -11.26
C TYR A 712 -1.62 -18.06 -11.54
N ALA A 713 -2.61 -17.34 -12.05
CA ALA A 713 -3.84 -17.91 -12.56
C ALA A 713 -4.25 -17.23 -13.86
N VAL A 714 -4.36 -18.01 -14.95
CA VAL A 714 -4.89 -17.53 -16.23
C VAL A 714 -6.39 -17.79 -16.31
N PHE A 715 -7.22 -16.76 -16.23
CA PHE A 715 -8.67 -16.88 -16.36
C PHE A 715 -9.11 -16.84 -17.83
N ASN A 716 -9.71 -17.92 -18.32
CA ASN A 716 -10.28 -18.01 -19.67
C ASN A 716 -11.79 -17.73 -19.67
N ASP A 717 -12.18 -16.62 -20.30
CA ASP A 717 -13.57 -16.14 -20.37
C ASP A 717 -14.54 -17.05 -21.12
N GLN A 718 -14.01 -17.82 -22.09
CA GLN A 718 -14.79 -18.63 -23.02
C GLN A 718 -14.77 -20.11 -22.64
N ALA A 719 -14.21 -20.45 -21.49
CA ALA A 719 -14.12 -21.83 -21.07
C ALA A 719 -15.53 -22.44 -20.92
N PRO A 720 -15.80 -23.59 -21.56
CA PRO A 720 -17.08 -24.25 -21.43
C PRO A 720 -17.28 -24.77 -20.00
N ALA A 721 -18.54 -24.91 -19.58
CA ALA A 721 -18.86 -25.61 -18.34
C ALA A 721 -18.27 -27.04 -18.37
N PRO A 722 -17.68 -27.55 -17.27
CA PRO A 722 -16.96 -28.82 -17.28
C PRO A 722 -17.82 -29.98 -17.77
N ALA A 723 -17.50 -30.50 -18.96
CA ALA A 723 -18.00 -31.78 -19.45
C ALA A 723 -16.99 -32.87 -19.02
N GLN A 724 -17.02 -33.25 -17.73
CA GLN A 724 -16.10 -34.20 -17.10
C GLN A 724 -14.62 -33.73 -17.05
N ASN A 725 -14.17 -33.27 -15.87
CA ASN A 725 -12.77 -33.08 -15.43
C ASN A 725 -11.77 -32.74 -16.55
N VAL A 726 -11.72 -31.53 -17.11
CA VAL A 726 -10.88 -30.42 -16.63
C VAL A 726 -11.37 -29.14 -17.34
N PRO A 727 -11.83 -28.11 -16.62
CA PRO A 727 -12.01 -26.79 -17.22
C PRO A 727 -10.69 -26.17 -17.69
N ASN A 728 -10.58 -25.80 -18.96
CA ASN A 728 -9.49 -24.98 -19.52
C ASN A 728 -9.52 -23.51 -19.02
N THR A 729 -10.06 -23.28 -17.82
CA THR A 729 -10.22 -21.95 -17.18
C THR A 729 -9.02 -21.47 -16.40
N LEU A 730 -8.02 -22.33 -16.19
CA LEU A 730 -7.04 -22.08 -15.16
C LEU A 730 -5.81 -22.95 -15.32
N ILE A 731 -4.66 -22.30 -15.37
CA ILE A 731 -3.37 -22.95 -15.20
C ILE A 731 -2.59 -22.14 -14.17
N ALA A 732 -2.00 -22.83 -13.21
CA ALA A 732 -1.23 -22.27 -12.12
C ALA A 732 0.12 -22.97 -12.01
N VAL A 733 1.21 -22.21 -12.14
CA VAL A 733 2.57 -22.68 -11.87
C VAL A 733 2.98 -22.22 -10.48
N SER A 734 3.85 -22.97 -9.81
CA SER A 734 4.42 -22.59 -8.51
C SER A 734 5.95 -22.51 -8.59
N ASN A 735 6.50 -21.32 -8.34
CA ASN A 735 7.93 -21.08 -8.23
C ASN A 735 8.27 -20.68 -6.79
N VAL A 736 9.32 -21.28 -6.21
CA VAL A 736 9.76 -20.99 -4.84
C VAL A 736 10.94 -20.03 -4.86
N LEU A 737 10.74 -18.81 -4.35
CA LEU A 737 11.81 -17.85 -4.10
C LEU A 737 12.33 -18.00 -2.67
N ARG A 738 13.65 -18.15 -2.53
CA ARG A 738 14.32 -17.98 -1.25
C ARG A 738 14.66 -16.50 -1.07
N ILE A 739 13.93 -15.85 -0.19
CA ILE A 739 14.12 -14.44 0.14
C ILE A 739 15.52 -14.23 0.70
N LYS A 740 15.96 -15.06 1.66
CA LYS A 740 17.25 -14.84 2.34
C LYS A 740 18.49 -15.18 1.51
N ASP A 741 18.37 -16.05 0.50
CA ASP A 741 19.49 -16.40 -0.37
C ASP A 741 19.70 -15.35 -1.49
N ASN A 742 18.65 -14.59 -1.85
CA ASN A 742 18.71 -13.50 -2.85
C ASN A 742 19.11 -12.13 -2.26
N LEU A 743 19.39 -12.06 -0.95
CA LEU A 743 19.72 -10.79 -0.28
C LEU A 743 21.20 -10.43 -0.32
N GLY A 744 22.10 -11.30 -0.77
CA GLY A 744 23.56 -11.05 -0.72
C GLY A 744 24.12 -10.90 0.70
N ILE A 745 23.27 -11.00 1.73
CA ILE A 745 23.61 -10.99 3.14
C ILE A 745 23.53 -12.45 3.59
N ASP A 746 24.60 -13.18 3.28
CA ASP A 746 24.91 -14.46 3.92
C ASP A 746 25.11 -14.18 5.41
N THR A 747 24.03 -14.17 6.19
CA THR A 747 23.92 -14.83 7.50
C THR A 747 22.75 -14.28 8.31
N VAL A 748 22.06 -15.21 8.98
CA VAL A 748 21.17 -14.96 10.12
C VAL A 748 21.93 -14.33 11.31
N ASP A 749 23.26 -14.23 11.22
CA ASP A 749 24.18 -13.68 12.23
C ASP A 749 24.51 -12.18 12.01
N ASP A 750 24.12 -11.57 10.89
CA ASP A 750 24.46 -10.15 10.60
C ASP A 750 23.57 -9.11 11.28
N PHE A 751 22.52 -9.53 12.01
CA PHE A 751 21.84 -8.69 12.98
C PHE A 751 22.50 -8.87 14.35
N PRO A 752 23.41 -7.96 14.78
CA PRO A 752 24.22 -8.18 15.96
C PRO A 752 23.46 -7.66 17.18
N TYR A 753 22.43 -8.40 17.59
CA TYR A 753 21.86 -8.35 18.94
C TYR A 753 21.32 -9.73 19.33
N ARG A 754 22.16 -10.76 19.16
CA ARG A 754 22.14 -11.95 20.00
C ARG A 754 23.28 -11.87 21.00
#